data_AF-A0A0K3BSG0-F1
#
_entry.id   AF-A0A0K3BSG0-F1
#
_cell.length_a   1.000
_cell.length_b   1.000
_cell.length_c   1.000
_cell.angle_alpha   90.00
_cell.angle_beta   90.00
_cell.angle_gamma   90.00
#
_symmetry.space_group_name_H-M   'P 1'
#
loop_
_entity.id
_entity.type
_entity.pdbx_description
1 polymer ?
#
loop_
_entity_poly.entity_id
_entity_poly.type
_entity_poly.pdbx_seq_one_letter_code
_entity_poly.pdbx_strand_id
1 'polypeptide(L)'
;MRFKSIRDVIGRTPLVRLRFDSFPGVRVYAKLEMQNLFGMKDRVALNVITQAKRTGALSDAAPIVESSSGTMALGVALVGRSLGHPVHIVTDPRIDRVTMAKLRALGCVVHVVLEMSGQGWQGARLERLEALLRDLPGAFWPQQYSNPDNPGAYGALAEELLTDLGHVDVLVGSVGSGGSLCGSSRVLRESIPGVRVVGVDCVGSALFGQPDVPQRLQSGLGNSLRPANLDRRLIDEVHWLNDHEAFAATRALAAEQQIFAGNTAGSVYRVLSDLVARARPGDRIVGIFPDRGDRYTDTVYSDEHWAEHELSSMASSPSAATVGYGTVVHTWSKSLTNDLVHDQPHLLFIESNTTGTGMLALRMARRLGVRAVLMTSAPARYPGLGEMECEVLVCDTNSRSALRTAVHQRFRREEITGVTTTSDFYVPAVAELNEWLGLPGNTAEATRTCRNKAELRTALAGAGAHQPRFAVVPDPADVAAAVARVGLPCVVKPVDDSGSNDVLLCSTREAAVEHAARTLATRVNVRGMATAGLVLVEEYLDQPEFSVEMFSWRGEPVWAGITAKSVTGLPYFVESRHVFPAVIEPAVADELLRTARRAVAATGVRTGPTHTEIKLTPSGPAIVEINPRLAGGMIPELIRYATGIDLLEQQLRAATGSSPEFTPNSAGYAGIQFLLAPAAGTLHAIDGVARAERIPGVERVTVTAIAGSEVRVPRNAYDRLGYVIARHDRPGGVEPVLDRAAAELDIVIEASPVPVR
;
A
#
# COMPACT_ATOMS: atom_id res chain seq x y z
N MET A 1 13.33 -20.50 -26.54
CA MET A 1 12.16 -20.15 -25.70
C MET A 1 10.90 -20.24 -26.54
N ARG A 2 9.77 -20.67 -25.96
CA ARG A 2 8.46 -20.72 -26.64
C ARG A 2 7.45 -19.91 -25.84
N PHE A 3 6.71 -19.02 -26.51
CA PHE A 3 5.73 -18.12 -25.90
C PHE A 3 4.32 -18.43 -26.44
N LYS A 4 3.27 -18.09 -25.68
CA LYS A 4 1.87 -18.33 -26.08
C LYS A 4 1.31 -17.19 -26.95
N SER A 5 1.79 -15.97 -26.72
CA SER A 5 1.39 -14.78 -27.45
C SER A 5 2.55 -13.79 -27.58
N ILE A 6 2.44 -12.85 -28.52
CA ILE A 6 3.49 -11.87 -28.80
C ILE A 6 3.82 -10.98 -27.59
N ARG A 7 2.82 -10.66 -26.76
CA ARG A 7 3.00 -9.86 -25.54
C ARG A 7 3.79 -10.58 -24.44
N ASP A 8 3.86 -11.91 -24.47
CA ASP A 8 4.58 -12.70 -23.46
C ASP A 8 6.12 -12.60 -23.64
N VAL A 9 6.57 -12.03 -24.76
CA VAL A 9 7.99 -11.77 -25.07
C VAL A 9 8.49 -10.47 -24.41
N ILE A 10 7.58 -9.61 -23.92
CA ILE A 10 7.94 -8.33 -23.30
C ILE A 10 8.77 -8.57 -22.02
N GLY A 11 9.86 -7.82 -21.87
CA GLY A 11 10.82 -7.96 -20.78
C GLY A 11 11.96 -8.93 -21.09
N ARG A 12 12.72 -9.33 -20.06
CA ARG A 12 13.92 -10.18 -20.18
C ARG A 12 14.92 -9.66 -21.21
N THR A 13 15.11 -8.34 -21.23
CA THR A 13 15.96 -7.69 -22.23
C THR A 13 17.45 -7.92 -21.90
N PRO A 14 18.34 -7.91 -22.92
CA PRO A 14 19.76 -8.14 -22.69
C PRO A 14 20.39 -7.10 -21.76
N LEU A 15 21.31 -7.56 -20.91
CA LEU A 15 22.24 -6.73 -20.14
C LEU A 15 23.63 -6.84 -20.77
N VAL A 16 24.18 -5.73 -21.25
CA VAL A 16 25.45 -5.73 -21.99
C VAL A 16 26.50 -4.92 -21.23
N ARG A 17 27.70 -5.47 -21.07
CA ARG A 17 28.83 -4.74 -20.49
C ARG A 17 29.36 -3.70 -21.48
N LEU A 18 29.46 -2.46 -21.05
CA LEU A 18 30.06 -1.37 -21.83
C LEU A 18 31.59 -1.36 -21.65
N ARG A 19 32.30 -0.91 -22.68
CA ARG A 19 33.76 -0.80 -22.68
C ARG A 19 34.19 0.59 -22.19
N PHE A 20 34.76 0.62 -21.01
CA PHE A 20 35.40 1.80 -20.40
C PHE A 20 36.82 1.40 -19.98
N ASP A 21 37.70 1.22 -20.98
CA ASP A 21 39.01 0.57 -20.80
C ASP A 21 39.95 1.35 -19.85
N SER A 22 39.74 2.65 -19.69
CA SER A 22 40.47 3.50 -18.74
C SER A 22 40.15 3.20 -17.26
N PHE A 23 39.12 2.41 -16.96
CA PHE A 23 38.64 2.14 -15.60
C PHE A 23 38.36 0.64 -15.36
N PRO A 24 39.39 -0.24 -15.42
CA PRO A 24 39.21 -1.69 -15.41
C PRO A 24 38.60 -2.24 -14.11
N GLY A 25 38.69 -1.48 -13.01
CA GLY A 25 38.11 -1.84 -11.71
C GLY A 25 36.61 -1.61 -11.60
N VAL A 26 35.97 -0.93 -12.56
CA VAL A 26 34.54 -0.59 -12.52
C VAL A 26 33.81 -1.37 -13.60
N ARG A 27 32.64 -1.92 -13.26
CA ARG A 27 31.80 -2.65 -14.23
C ARG A 27 30.60 -1.80 -14.60
N VAL A 28 30.54 -1.38 -15.85
CA VAL A 28 29.42 -0.59 -16.39
C VAL A 28 28.59 -1.47 -17.32
N TYR A 29 27.28 -1.49 -17.13
CA TYR A 29 26.35 -2.26 -17.94
C TYR A 29 25.25 -1.37 -18.52
N ALA A 30 24.79 -1.71 -19.73
CA ALA A 30 23.60 -1.15 -20.35
C ALA A 30 22.47 -2.19 -20.33
N LYS A 31 21.35 -1.87 -19.67
CA LYS A 31 20.12 -2.64 -19.73
C LYS A 31 19.35 -2.23 -20.99
N LEU A 32 19.39 -3.09 -22.02
CA LEU A 32 18.95 -2.76 -23.37
C LEU A 32 17.43 -2.89 -23.54
N GLU A 33 16.66 -2.06 -22.83
CA GLU A 33 15.20 -2.01 -22.94
C GLU A 33 14.68 -1.66 -24.34
N MET A 34 15.53 -1.06 -25.17
CA MET A 34 15.32 -0.91 -26.60
C MET A 34 15.09 -2.24 -27.34
N GLN A 35 15.47 -3.39 -26.77
CA GLN A 35 15.29 -4.73 -27.35
C GLN A 35 13.92 -5.37 -27.03
N ASN A 36 13.03 -4.68 -26.30
CA ASN A 36 11.60 -4.99 -26.39
C ASN A 36 11.11 -4.77 -27.83
N LEU A 37 9.92 -5.30 -28.18
CA LEU A 37 9.41 -5.32 -29.55
C LEU A 37 9.37 -3.93 -30.21
N PHE A 38 8.74 -2.95 -29.54
CA PHE A 38 8.71 -1.55 -29.94
C PHE A 38 9.45 -0.61 -28.99
N GLY A 39 9.97 -1.16 -27.88
CA GLY A 39 10.85 -0.47 -26.94
C GLY A 39 10.29 -0.54 -25.52
N MET A 40 10.92 0.21 -24.61
CA MET A 40 10.66 0.10 -23.17
C MET A 40 9.18 0.23 -22.76
N LYS A 41 8.38 1.04 -23.48
CA LYS A 41 6.97 1.30 -23.12
C LYS A 41 6.03 0.11 -23.38
N ASP A 42 6.54 -0.96 -24.00
CA ASP A 42 5.82 -2.24 -24.07
C ASP A 42 5.51 -2.78 -22.66
N ARG A 43 6.44 -2.62 -21.70
CA ARG A 43 6.22 -3.00 -20.29
C ARG A 43 5.05 -2.23 -19.68
N VAL A 44 5.02 -0.92 -19.90
CA VAL A 44 3.99 -0.03 -19.36
C VAL A 44 2.62 -0.41 -19.90
N ALA A 45 2.51 -0.59 -21.22
CA ALA A 45 1.26 -0.99 -21.85
C ALA A 45 0.79 -2.36 -21.33
N LEU A 46 1.70 -3.33 -21.21
CA LEU A 46 1.36 -4.66 -20.68
C LEU A 46 0.81 -4.57 -19.26
N ASN A 47 1.53 -3.93 -18.35
CA ASN A 47 1.12 -3.84 -16.96
C ASN A 47 -0.18 -3.03 -16.80
N VAL A 48 -0.27 -1.83 -17.36
CA VAL A 48 -1.45 -0.96 -17.21
C VAL A 48 -2.72 -1.63 -17.74
N ILE A 49 -2.67 -2.24 -18.93
CA ILE A 49 -3.85 -2.86 -19.54
C ILE A 49 -4.25 -4.13 -18.78
N THR A 50 -3.28 -4.96 -18.36
CA THR A 50 -3.59 -6.18 -17.60
C THR A 50 -4.11 -5.87 -16.19
N GLN A 51 -3.57 -4.86 -15.51
CA GLN A 51 -4.08 -4.39 -14.22
C GLN A 51 -5.50 -3.82 -14.37
N ALA A 52 -5.76 -3.02 -15.40
CA ALA A 52 -7.10 -2.48 -15.67
C ALA A 52 -8.14 -3.59 -15.90
N LYS A 53 -7.78 -4.67 -16.61
CA LYS A 53 -8.65 -5.84 -16.75
C LYS A 53 -8.85 -6.55 -15.40
N ARG A 54 -7.79 -6.74 -14.62
CA ARG A 54 -7.84 -7.42 -13.31
C ARG A 54 -8.72 -6.67 -12.30
N THR A 55 -8.69 -5.34 -12.31
CA THR A 55 -9.47 -4.50 -11.39
C THR A 55 -10.87 -4.18 -11.91
N GLY A 56 -11.21 -4.57 -13.13
CA GLY A 56 -12.48 -4.26 -13.78
C GLY A 56 -12.58 -2.85 -14.37
N ALA A 57 -11.49 -2.07 -14.35
CA ALA A 57 -11.43 -0.74 -14.97
C ALA A 57 -11.47 -0.78 -16.51
N LEU A 58 -11.13 -1.93 -17.11
CA LEU A 58 -11.25 -2.19 -18.55
C LEU A 58 -12.08 -3.46 -18.77
N SER A 59 -13.30 -3.31 -19.29
CA SER A 59 -14.14 -4.44 -19.68
C SER A 59 -13.69 -5.08 -20.99
N ASP A 60 -14.09 -6.34 -21.24
CA ASP A 60 -13.76 -7.02 -22.49
C ASP A 60 -14.28 -6.26 -23.72
N ALA A 61 -13.49 -6.29 -24.79
CA ALA A 61 -13.73 -5.60 -26.06
C ALA A 61 -13.89 -4.06 -26.00
N ALA A 62 -13.80 -3.43 -24.82
CA ALA A 62 -13.88 -1.97 -24.72
C ALA A 62 -12.70 -1.27 -25.42
N PRO A 63 -12.91 -0.09 -26.04
CA PRO A 63 -11.84 0.64 -26.71
C PRO A 63 -10.76 1.13 -25.74
N ILE A 64 -9.53 1.23 -26.22
CA ILE A 64 -8.43 1.89 -25.52
C ILE A 64 -8.07 3.16 -26.29
N VAL A 65 -8.01 4.30 -25.60
CA VAL A 65 -7.67 5.60 -26.19
C VAL A 65 -6.43 6.14 -25.50
N GLU A 66 -5.39 6.50 -26.25
CA GLU A 66 -4.17 7.08 -25.71
C GLU A 66 -3.66 8.24 -26.57
N SER A 67 -3.07 9.26 -25.94
CA SER A 67 -2.44 10.39 -26.60
C SER A 67 -0.91 10.21 -26.60
N SER A 68 -0.34 9.84 -27.74
CA SER A 68 1.12 9.64 -27.88
C SER A 68 1.59 9.65 -29.34
N SER A 69 2.83 10.09 -29.55
CA SER A 69 3.53 10.08 -30.85
C SER A 69 4.78 9.19 -30.84
N GLY A 70 4.99 8.37 -29.79
CA GLY A 70 6.20 7.57 -29.62
C GLY A 70 5.94 6.13 -29.14
N THR A 71 6.92 5.56 -28.43
CA THR A 71 6.92 4.14 -28.02
C THR A 71 5.71 3.74 -27.17
N MET A 72 5.11 4.65 -26.40
CA MET A 72 3.86 4.37 -25.67
C MET A 72 2.68 4.05 -26.61
N ALA A 73 2.55 4.76 -27.74
CA ALA A 73 1.50 4.46 -28.71
C ALA A 73 1.65 3.04 -29.29
N LEU A 74 2.89 2.65 -29.59
CA LEU A 74 3.20 1.32 -30.12
C LEU A 74 3.01 0.22 -29.07
N GLY A 75 3.37 0.45 -27.82
CA GLY A 75 3.12 -0.49 -26.73
C GLY A 75 1.63 -0.74 -26.51
N VAL A 76 0.82 0.34 -26.48
CA VAL A 76 -0.66 0.24 -26.36
C VAL A 76 -1.26 -0.47 -27.57
N ALA A 77 -0.79 -0.16 -28.77
CA ALA A 77 -1.20 -0.86 -30.00
C ALA A 77 -0.89 -2.36 -29.91
N LEU A 78 0.34 -2.73 -29.56
CA LEU A 78 0.77 -4.12 -29.43
C LEU A 78 -0.10 -4.90 -28.43
N VAL A 79 -0.17 -4.39 -27.20
CA VAL A 79 -0.82 -5.11 -26.11
C VAL A 79 -2.34 -5.09 -26.27
N GLY A 80 -2.93 -3.91 -26.50
CA GLY A 80 -4.38 -3.73 -26.65
C GLY A 80 -4.95 -4.58 -27.78
N ARG A 81 -4.33 -4.53 -28.97
CA ARG A 81 -4.75 -5.35 -30.12
C ARG A 81 -4.55 -6.84 -29.87
N SER A 82 -3.46 -7.25 -29.22
CA SER A 82 -3.23 -8.67 -28.86
C SER A 82 -4.26 -9.23 -27.87
N LEU A 83 -4.92 -8.36 -27.11
CA LEU A 83 -5.98 -8.70 -26.16
C LEU A 83 -7.38 -8.52 -26.76
N GLY A 84 -7.49 -8.16 -28.04
CA GLY A 84 -8.77 -8.03 -28.75
C GLY A 84 -9.46 -6.67 -28.60
N HIS A 85 -8.80 -5.65 -28.06
CA HIS A 85 -9.40 -4.33 -27.87
C HIS A 85 -9.24 -3.46 -29.14
N PRO A 86 -10.25 -2.65 -29.52
CA PRO A 86 -10.05 -1.51 -30.41
C PRO A 86 -9.05 -0.53 -29.79
N VAL A 87 -8.11 -0.01 -30.59
CA VAL A 87 -7.11 0.96 -30.11
C VAL A 87 -7.18 2.23 -30.95
N HIS A 88 -7.38 3.35 -30.27
CA HIS A 88 -7.37 4.69 -30.83
C HIS A 88 -6.15 5.45 -30.32
N ILE A 89 -5.32 5.93 -31.22
CA ILE A 89 -4.15 6.76 -30.87
C ILE A 89 -4.40 8.18 -31.34
N VAL A 90 -4.35 9.13 -30.41
CA VAL A 90 -4.35 10.55 -30.72
C VAL A 90 -2.92 11.05 -30.82
N THR A 91 -2.58 11.67 -31.94
CA THR A 91 -1.22 12.13 -32.25
C THR A 91 -1.25 13.46 -32.97
N ASP A 92 -0.07 13.99 -33.30
CA ASP A 92 0.13 15.27 -33.98
C ASP A 92 1.06 15.11 -35.20
N PRO A 93 1.21 16.12 -36.08
CA PRO A 93 1.95 15.97 -37.33
C PRO A 93 3.45 15.67 -37.17
N ARG A 94 4.00 15.77 -35.95
CA ARG A 94 5.42 15.44 -35.66
C ARG A 94 5.68 13.96 -35.47
N ILE A 95 4.67 13.09 -35.55
CA ILE A 95 4.85 11.64 -35.50
C ILE A 95 5.73 11.16 -36.66
N ASP A 96 6.73 10.33 -36.36
CA ASP A 96 7.64 9.81 -37.37
C ASP A 96 6.94 8.80 -38.31
N ARG A 97 7.45 8.71 -39.55
CA ARG A 97 6.85 7.86 -40.60
C ARG A 97 6.82 6.38 -40.22
N VAL A 98 7.84 5.91 -39.52
CA VAL A 98 7.97 4.51 -39.10
C VAL A 98 6.91 4.16 -38.05
N THR A 99 6.71 5.02 -37.06
CA THR A 99 5.68 4.86 -36.02
C THR A 99 4.28 4.90 -36.62
N MET A 100 3.98 5.86 -37.51
CA MET A 100 2.70 5.93 -38.21
C MET A 100 2.39 4.65 -39.01
N ALA A 101 3.38 4.14 -39.76
CA ALA A 101 3.23 2.90 -40.52
C ALA A 101 2.94 1.69 -39.61
N LYS A 102 3.68 1.56 -38.50
CA LYS A 102 3.48 0.49 -37.50
C LYS A 102 2.07 0.56 -36.90
N LEU A 103 1.60 1.73 -36.47
CA LEU A 103 0.26 1.90 -35.87
C LEU A 103 -0.86 1.47 -36.82
N ARG A 104 -0.79 1.91 -38.09
CA ARG A 104 -1.75 1.53 -39.12
C ARG A 104 -1.72 0.03 -39.40
N ALA A 105 -0.52 -0.56 -39.53
CA ALA A 105 -0.36 -1.99 -39.78
C ALA A 105 -0.89 -2.87 -38.63
N LEU A 106 -0.80 -2.41 -37.38
CA LEU A 106 -1.36 -3.08 -36.20
C LEU A 106 -2.90 -2.92 -36.10
N GLY A 107 -3.53 -2.20 -37.02
CA GLY A 107 -4.98 -1.99 -37.05
C GLY A 107 -5.48 -0.99 -36.02
N CYS A 108 -4.67 0.02 -35.66
CA CYS A 108 -5.11 1.12 -34.81
C CYS A 108 -5.83 2.20 -35.63
N VAL A 109 -6.79 2.87 -35.00
CA VAL A 109 -7.39 4.10 -35.53
C VAL A 109 -6.54 5.28 -35.06
N VAL A 110 -5.87 5.97 -35.98
CA VAL A 110 -4.98 7.08 -35.65
C VAL A 110 -5.69 8.41 -35.93
N HIS A 111 -5.83 9.24 -34.91
CA HIS A 111 -6.39 10.59 -34.97
C HIS A 111 -5.24 11.59 -34.95
N VAL A 112 -4.99 12.27 -36.06
CA VAL A 112 -3.97 13.33 -36.13
C VAL A 112 -4.66 14.68 -35.92
N VAL A 113 -4.32 15.39 -34.84
CA VAL A 113 -4.77 16.78 -34.66
C VAL A 113 -3.98 17.67 -35.62
N LEU A 114 -4.67 18.52 -36.40
CA LEU A 114 -4.03 19.30 -37.46
C LEU A 114 -3.58 20.69 -36.99
N GLU A 115 -4.11 21.16 -35.87
CA GLU A 115 -3.85 22.49 -35.33
C GLU A 115 -3.50 22.40 -33.83
N MET A 116 -2.63 23.31 -33.37
CA MET A 116 -2.35 23.47 -31.94
C MET A 116 -3.53 24.17 -31.25
N SER A 117 -3.81 23.81 -30.00
CA SER A 117 -4.67 24.63 -29.15
C SER A 117 -3.86 25.72 -28.44
N GLY A 118 -4.50 26.55 -27.62
CA GLY A 118 -3.80 27.55 -26.79
C GLY A 118 -2.78 26.95 -25.83
N GLN A 119 -2.79 25.63 -25.63
CA GLN A 119 -1.84 24.86 -24.82
C GLN A 119 -0.89 24.00 -25.70
N GLY A 120 -0.72 24.37 -26.98
CA GLY A 120 0.14 23.70 -27.94
C GLY A 120 -0.40 22.34 -28.43
N TRP A 121 0.48 21.53 -29.02
CA TRP A 121 0.12 20.19 -29.53
C TRP A 121 -0.38 19.24 -28.43
N GLN A 122 0.14 19.36 -27.21
CA GLN A 122 -0.29 18.49 -26.12
C GLN A 122 -1.73 18.79 -25.71
N GLY A 123 -2.11 20.06 -25.61
CA GLY A 123 -3.50 20.48 -25.37
C GLY A 123 -4.45 19.93 -26.42
N ALA A 124 -4.17 20.18 -27.70
CA ALA A 124 -5.02 19.70 -28.80
C ALA A 124 -5.23 18.18 -28.79
N ARG A 125 -4.17 17.39 -28.52
CA ARG A 125 -4.29 15.93 -28.41
C ARG A 125 -5.13 15.50 -27.21
N LEU A 126 -5.03 16.18 -26.07
CA LEU A 126 -5.84 15.88 -24.88
C LEU A 126 -7.31 16.24 -25.11
N GLU A 127 -7.61 17.39 -25.72
CA GLU A 127 -8.97 17.80 -26.08
C GLU A 127 -9.63 16.76 -27.02
N ARG A 128 -8.89 16.27 -28.03
CA ARG A 128 -9.37 15.21 -28.92
C ARG A 128 -9.53 13.86 -28.20
N LEU A 129 -8.62 13.53 -27.28
CA LEU A 129 -8.73 12.32 -26.46
C LEU A 129 -9.99 12.37 -25.59
N GLU A 130 -10.27 13.49 -24.94
CA GLU A 130 -11.47 13.69 -24.13
C GLU A 130 -12.76 13.59 -24.96
N ALA A 131 -12.77 14.15 -26.18
CA ALA A 131 -13.87 13.98 -27.11
C ALA A 131 -14.11 12.50 -27.43
N LEU A 132 -13.05 11.73 -27.71
CA LEU A 132 -13.16 10.29 -27.96
C LEU A 132 -13.65 9.51 -26.74
N LEU A 133 -13.23 9.87 -25.53
CA LEU A 133 -13.74 9.24 -24.31
C LEU A 133 -15.24 9.50 -24.10
N ARG A 134 -15.76 10.66 -24.55
CA ARG A 134 -17.21 10.93 -24.57
C ARG A 134 -17.94 10.14 -25.66
N ASP A 135 -17.35 10.04 -26.85
CA ASP A 135 -17.94 9.39 -28.02
C ASP A 135 -17.87 7.86 -27.97
N LEU A 136 -16.98 7.31 -27.14
CA LEU A 136 -16.75 5.87 -26.96
C LEU A 136 -17.04 5.46 -25.50
N PRO A 137 -18.31 5.23 -25.13
CA PRO A 137 -18.66 4.81 -23.78
C PRO A 137 -17.88 3.55 -23.34
N GLY A 138 -17.32 3.59 -22.13
CA GLY A 138 -16.49 2.51 -21.59
C GLY A 138 -15.05 2.48 -22.10
N ALA A 139 -14.63 3.44 -22.94
CA ALA A 139 -13.25 3.54 -23.37
C ALA A 139 -12.29 3.77 -22.19
N PHE A 140 -11.17 3.05 -22.21
CA PHE A 140 -10.14 3.12 -21.19
C PHE A 140 -8.97 3.99 -21.67
N TRP A 141 -8.52 4.90 -20.79
CA TRP A 141 -7.31 5.69 -21.02
C TRP A 141 -6.17 5.22 -20.10
N PRO A 142 -5.05 4.69 -20.64
CA PRO A 142 -3.93 4.19 -19.83
C PRO A 142 -3.22 5.23 -18.97
N GLN A 143 -3.21 6.52 -19.37
CA GLN A 143 -2.72 7.65 -18.58
C GLN A 143 -1.26 7.53 -18.13
N GLN A 144 -0.32 7.41 -19.08
CA GLN A 144 1.08 7.12 -18.77
C GLN A 144 1.76 8.07 -17.74
N TYR A 145 1.35 9.32 -17.63
CA TYR A 145 2.02 10.30 -16.76
C TYR A 145 1.54 10.29 -15.31
N SER A 146 0.37 9.72 -15.05
CA SER A 146 -0.27 9.76 -13.75
C SER A 146 -0.63 8.39 -13.18
N ASN A 147 -0.74 7.36 -14.01
CA ASN A 147 -1.09 6.01 -13.57
C ASN A 147 0.09 5.30 -12.87
N PRO A 148 -0.01 4.93 -11.57
CA PRO A 148 1.03 4.20 -10.83
C PRO A 148 1.35 2.81 -11.37
N ASP A 149 0.48 2.21 -12.18
CA ASP A 149 0.81 0.96 -12.89
C ASP A 149 1.93 1.18 -13.94
N ASN A 150 2.26 2.43 -14.31
CA ASN A 150 3.44 2.74 -15.12
C ASN A 150 4.75 2.44 -14.35
N PRO A 151 5.07 3.10 -13.21
CA PRO A 151 6.22 2.69 -12.42
C PRO A 151 6.14 1.23 -11.96
N GLY A 152 4.95 0.69 -11.67
CA GLY A 152 4.77 -0.72 -11.33
C GLY A 152 5.27 -1.70 -12.41
N ALA A 153 5.26 -1.30 -13.69
CA ALA A 153 5.71 -2.14 -14.81
C ALA A 153 7.22 -2.46 -14.79
N TYR A 154 8.00 -1.70 -14.03
CA TYR A 154 9.46 -1.79 -14.02
C TYR A 154 10.03 -2.57 -12.82
N GLY A 155 9.18 -3.09 -11.93
CA GLY A 155 9.63 -4.02 -10.89
C GLY A 155 10.31 -5.26 -11.50
N ALA A 156 9.74 -5.81 -12.57
CA ALA A 156 10.35 -6.91 -13.32
C ALA A 156 11.72 -6.56 -13.92
N LEU A 157 11.96 -5.30 -14.30
CA LEU A 157 13.30 -4.87 -14.78
C LEU A 157 14.31 -4.92 -13.63
N ALA A 158 13.95 -4.46 -12.44
CA ALA A 158 14.79 -4.57 -11.26
C ALA A 158 15.06 -6.03 -10.87
N GLU A 159 14.05 -6.90 -10.91
CA GLU A 159 14.20 -8.34 -10.68
C GLU A 159 15.16 -9.00 -11.68
N GLU A 160 15.07 -8.62 -12.96
CA GLU A 160 16.04 -9.05 -13.99
C GLU A 160 17.47 -8.62 -13.62
N LEU A 161 17.67 -7.37 -13.17
CA LEU A 161 19.00 -6.89 -12.74
C LEU A 161 19.51 -7.62 -11.49
N LEU A 162 18.64 -7.90 -10.52
CA LEU A 162 18.99 -8.67 -9.32
C LEU A 162 19.34 -10.11 -9.69
N THR A 163 18.65 -10.70 -10.65
CA THR A 163 18.95 -12.06 -11.15
C THR A 163 20.30 -12.09 -11.89
N ASP A 164 20.52 -11.13 -12.79
CA ASP A 164 21.69 -11.12 -13.67
C ASP A 164 22.97 -10.72 -12.93
N LEU A 165 22.88 -9.78 -11.99
CA LEU A 165 24.04 -9.22 -11.28
C LEU A 165 24.09 -9.62 -9.80
N GLY A 166 22.96 -9.77 -9.11
CA GLY A 166 22.90 -9.93 -7.66
C GLY A 166 23.15 -8.65 -6.86
N HIS A 167 23.88 -7.69 -7.41
CA HIS A 167 24.18 -6.40 -6.78
C HIS A 167 24.39 -5.29 -7.81
N VAL A 168 23.91 -4.08 -7.50
CA VAL A 168 24.00 -2.84 -8.29
C VAL A 168 24.32 -1.68 -7.35
N ASP A 169 25.40 -0.95 -7.60
CA ASP A 169 25.82 0.19 -6.77
C ASP A 169 25.19 1.51 -7.25
N VAL A 170 25.07 1.67 -8.58
CA VAL A 170 24.50 2.88 -9.19
C VAL A 170 23.56 2.51 -10.33
N LEU A 171 22.31 2.97 -10.25
CA LEU A 171 21.33 2.91 -11.33
C LEU A 171 21.21 4.28 -11.99
N VAL A 172 21.37 4.34 -13.32
CA VAL A 172 21.27 5.56 -14.13
C VAL A 172 20.13 5.41 -15.12
N GLY A 173 19.24 6.40 -15.18
CA GLY A 173 18.14 6.37 -16.13
C GLY A 173 17.60 7.74 -16.49
N SER A 174 17.15 7.86 -17.73
CA SER A 174 16.38 9.00 -18.21
C SER A 174 15.07 9.18 -17.46
N VAL A 175 14.69 10.41 -17.19
CA VAL A 175 13.42 10.77 -16.55
C VAL A 175 12.51 11.42 -17.58
N GLY A 176 11.35 10.80 -17.80
CA GLY A 176 10.27 11.35 -18.63
C GLY A 176 8.96 11.25 -17.86
N SER A 177 8.27 10.12 -17.95
CA SER A 177 7.05 9.86 -17.17
C SER A 177 7.30 9.48 -15.69
N GLY A 178 8.56 9.47 -15.23
CA GLY A 178 8.95 8.96 -13.90
C GLY A 178 8.96 7.42 -13.76
N GLY A 179 8.24 6.69 -14.63
CA GLY A 179 8.00 5.26 -14.49
C GLY A 179 9.23 4.37 -14.37
N SER A 180 10.13 4.39 -15.36
CA SER A 180 11.26 3.46 -15.43
C SER A 180 12.21 3.60 -14.26
N LEU A 181 12.66 4.83 -13.98
CA LEU A 181 13.63 5.08 -12.93
C LEU A 181 13.02 4.86 -11.54
N CYS A 182 11.86 5.45 -11.25
CA CYS A 182 11.21 5.32 -9.94
C CYS A 182 10.71 3.88 -9.67
N GLY A 183 10.24 3.18 -10.69
CA GLY A 183 9.78 1.79 -10.58
C GLY A 183 10.93 0.84 -10.28
N SER A 184 12.00 0.91 -11.07
CA SER A 184 13.18 0.06 -10.90
C SER A 184 13.91 0.37 -9.59
N SER A 185 14.08 1.65 -9.25
CA SER A 185 14.81 2.05 -8.05
C SER A 185 14.14 1.59 -6.76
N ARG A 186 12.80 1.58 -6.71
CA ARG A 186 12.04 1.13 -5.53
C ARG A 186 12.35 -0.32 -5.20
N VAL A 187 12.18 -1.21 -6.17
CA VAL A 187 12.42 -2.66 -6.00
C VAL A 187 13.90 -2.94 -5.71
N LEU A 188 14.82 -2.22 -6.37
CA LEU A 188 16.26 -2.36 -6.05
C LEU A 188 16.57 -1.92 -4.61
N ARG A 189 15.98 -0.82 -4.11
CA ARG A 189 16.22 -0.34 -2.73
C ARG A 189 15.67 -1.28 -1.66
N GLU A 190 14.64 -2.07 -1.97
CA GLU A 190 14.14 -3.12 -1.07
C GLU A 190 15.16 -4.24 -0.88
N SER A 191 15.89 -4.62 -1.94
CA SER A 191 16.90 -5.70 -1.89
C SER A 191 18.31 -5.21 -1.56
N ILE A 192 18.65 -3.99 -1.97
CA ILE A 192 19.98 -3.37 -1.86
C ILE A 192 19.81 -1.99 -1.20
N PRO A 193 19.77 -1.93 0.15
CA PRO A 193 19.72 -0.66 0.87
C PRO A 193 20.97 0.16 0.56
N GLY A 194 20.79 1.31 -0.10
CA GLY A 194 21.89 2.23 -0.45
C GLY A 194 22.29 2.29 -1.93
N VAL A 195 21.58 1.59 -2.83
CA VAL A 195 21.76 1.80 -4.28
C VAL A 195 21.56 3.28 -4.62
N ARG A 196 22.56 3.87 -5.28
CA ARG A 196 22.53 5.25 -5.74
C ARG A 196 21.74 5.35 -7.03
N VAL A 197 20.84 6.32 -7.11
CA VAL A 197 19.94 6.51 -8.26
C VAL A 197 20.24 7.85 -8.91
N VAL A 198 20.64 7.82 -10.18
CA VAL A 198 20.98 9.01 -10.96
C VAL A 198 19.95 9.22 -12.07
N GLY A 199 19.25 10.35 -12.00
CA GLY A 199 18.31 10.80 -13.03
C GLY A 199 19.03 11.56 -14.13
N VAL A 200 18.65 11.29 -15.38
CA VAL A 200 19.08 12.09 -16.54
C VAL A 200 17.85 12.82 -17.07
N ASP A 201 17.93 14.13 -17.15
CA ASP A 201 16.92 15.04 -17.67
C ASP A 201 17.57 15.93 -18.76
N CYS A 202 16.79 16.79 -19.41
CA CYS A 202 17.32 17.75 -20.39
C CYS A 202 17.20 19.20 -19.92
N VAL A 203 18.08 20.04 -20.45
CA VAL A 203 17.95 21.49 -20.30
C VAL A 203 16.59 21.94 -20.86
N GLY A 204 15.88 22.78 -20.09
CA GLY A 204 14.54 23.24 -20.47
C GLY A 204 13.39 22.28 -20.12
N SER A 205 13.60 21.32 -19.22
CA SER A 205 12.61 20.36 -18.74
C SER A 205 12.11 20.69 -17.33
N ALA A 206 10.80 20.74 -17.11
CA ALA A 206 10.18 21.12 -15.85
C ALA A 206 10.30 20.08 -14.73
N LEU A 207 10.95 18.92 -14.97
CA LEU A 207 10.95 17.79 -14.05
C LEU A 207 11.73 18.06 -12.76
N PHE A 208 12.84 18.81 -12.87
CA PHE A 208 13.74 19.09 -11.75
C PHE A 208 14.05 20.59 -11.58
N GLY A 209 13.01 21.42 -11.65
CA GLY A 209 13.11 22.84 -11.30
C GLY A 209 13.72 23.75 -12.37
N GLN A 210 13.94 23.26 -13.59
CA GLN A 210 14.26 24.13 -14.73
C GLN A 210 12.97 24.78 -15.28
N PRO A 211 13.05 25.98 -15.87
CA PRO A 211 11.95 26.52 -16.66
C PRO A 211 11.67 25.63 -17.88
N ASP A 212 10.40 25.46 -18.23
CA ASP A 212 10.03 24.74 -19.46
C ASP A 212 10.43 25.56 -20.70
N VAL A 213 11.22 24.93 -21.57
CA VAL A 213 11.58 25.46 -22.89
C VAL A 213 11.08 24.46 -23.94
N PRO A 214 9.90 24.70 -24.54
CA PRO A 214 9.23 23.73 -25.41
C PRO A 214 9.90 23.54 -26.79
N GLN A 215 10.90 24.36 -27.14
CA GLN A 215 11.63 24.32 -28.42
C GLN A 215 12.81 23.33 -28.45
N ARG A 216 13.07 22.59 -27.36
CA ARG A 216 14.11 21.55 -27.30
C ARG A 216 13.95 20.51 -28.41
N LEU A 217 15.07 20.09 -29.00
CA LEU A 217 15.10 19.11 -30.10
C LEU A 217 15.09 17.66 -29.58
N GLN A 218 15.58 17.44 -28.36
CA GLN A 218 15.47 16.14 -27.69
C GLN A 218 14.01 15.67 -27.59
N SER A 219 13.73 14.50 -28.15
CA SER A 219 12.44 13.81 -27.98
C SER A 219 12.60 12.60 -27.06
N GLY A 220 11.52 12.19 -26.37
CA GLY A 220 11.52 11.03 -25.47
C GLY A 220 12.15 11.25 -24.08
N LEU A 221 12.88 12.35 -23.89
CA LEU A 221 13.54 12.76 -22.64
C LEU A 221 13.01 14.13 -22.18
N GLY A 222 12.82 14.30 -20.87
CA GLY A 222 12.27 15.52 -20.27
C GLY A 222 10.77 15.72 -20.50
N ASN A 223 10.21 16.73 -19.85
CA ASN A 223 8.79 17.03 -19.95
C ASN A 223 8.47 18.51 -19.62
N SER A 224 7.41 19.03 -20.24
CA SER A 224 6.89 20.38 -19.97
C SER A 224 5.99 20.42 -18.74
N LEU A 225 5.42 19.26 -18.37
CA LEU A 225 4.61 19.10 -17.17
C LEU A 225 5.23 18.06 -16.26
N ARG A 226 5.09 18.27 -14.96
CA ARG A 226 5.57 17.36 -13.94
C ARG A 226 4.62 16.15 -13.80
N PRO A 227 5.04 14.92 -14.16
CA PRO A 227 4.19 13.74 -14.07
C PRO A 227 3.88 13.40 -12.61
N ALA A 228 2.65 12.98 -12.33
CA ALA A 228 2.26 12.51 -11.00
C ALA A 228 2.99 11.22 -10.59
N ASN A 229 3.51 10.46 -11.56
CA ASN A 229 4.32 9.27 -11.34
C ASN A 229 5.77 9.55 -10.88
N LEU A 230 6.28 10.78 -11.04
CA LEU A 230 7.64 11.13 -10.68
C LEU A 230 7.78 11.29 -9.16
N ASP A 231 8.51 10.35 -8.53
CA ASP A 231 8.92 10.45 -7.14
C ASP A 231 10.38 10.87 -7.04
N ARG A 232 10.62 12.16 -6.80
CA ARG A 232 11.97 12.74 -6.77
C ARG A 232 12.77 12.31 -5.54
N ARG A 233 12.11 11.82 -4.48
CA ARG A 233 12.76 11.28 -3.27
C ARG A 233 13.55 9.99 -3.54
N LEU A 234 13.28 9.35 -4.68
CA LEU A 234 13.97 8.13 -5.11
C LEU A 234 15.23 8.41 -5.93
N ILE A 235 15.52 9.67 -6.26
CA ILE A 235 16.64 10.07 -7.11
C ILE A 235 17.61 10.84 -6.22
N ASP A 236 18.90 10.50 -6.25
CA ASP A 236 19.95 11.08 -5.38
C ASP A 236 20.77 12.18 -6.10
N GLU A 237 20.87 12.08 -7.43
CA GLU A 237 21.55 13.05 -8.30
C GLU A 237 20.79 13.18 -9.61
N VAL A 238 20.70 14.38 -10.16
CA VAL A 238 20.14 14.66 -11.48
C VAL A 238 21.18 15.33 -12.37
N HIS A 239 21.22 14.95 -13.65
CA HIS A 239 21.97 15.62 -14.70
C HIS A 239 21.03 16.24 -15.73
N TRP A 240 21.38 17.40 -16.26
CA TRP A 240 20.69 18.04 -17.40
C TRP A 240 21.64 18.16 -18.58
N LEU A 241 21.25 17.64 -19.74
CA LEU A 241 22.01 17.79 -20.98
C LEU A 241 21.24 18.64 -21.98
N ASN A 242 21.94 19.48 -22.74
CA ASN A 242 21.35 20.16 -23.88
C ASN A 242 21.35 19.28 -25.14
N ASP A 243 20.77 19.78 -26.23
CA ASP A 243 20.56 19.01 -27.46
C ASP A 243 21.88 18.54 -28.09
N HIS A 244 22.88 19.42 -28.18
CA HIS A 244 24.21 19.07 -28.69
C HIS A 244 24.87 17.95 -27.87
N GLU A 245 24.88 18.09 -26.54
CA GLU A 245 25.53 17.11 -25.66
C GLU A 245 24.85 15.74 -25.71
N ALA A 246 23.51 15.71 -25.76
CA ALA A 246 22.75 14.49 -25.91
C ALA A 246 23.00 13.82 -27.28
N PHE A 247 22.95 14.60 -28.37
CA PHE A 247 23.06 14.05 -29.72
C PHE A 247 24.50 13.60 -30.02
N ALA A 248 25.50 14.38 -29.60
CA ALA A 248 26.91 14.00 -29.67
C ALA A 248 27.16 12.68 -28.94
N ALA A 249 26.65 12.54 -27.71
CA ALA A 249 26.81 11.31 -26.94
C ALA A 249 26.08 10.11 -27.55
N THR A 250 24.99 10.35 -28.28
CA THR A 250 24.27 9.29 -29.00
C THR A 250 25.04 8.76 -30.20
N ARG A 251 25.68 9.67 -30.96
CA ARG A 251 26.59 9.29 -32.05
C ARG A 251 27.83 8.56 -31.48
N ALA A 252 28.38 9.05 -30.38
CA ALA A 252 29.50 8.40 -29.68
C ALA A 252 29.13 7.00 -29.17
N LEU A 253 27.95 6.81 -28.58
CA LEU A 253 27.47 5.49 -28.14
C LEU A 253 27.47 4.46 -29.29
N ALA A 254 27.00 4.87 -30.47
CA ALA A 254 27.02 4.02 -31.65
C ALA A 254 28.46 3.71 -32.13
N ALA A 255 29.33 4.73 -32.18
CA ALA A 255 30.70 4.58 -32.64
C ALA A 255 31.60 3.78 -31.68
N GLU A 256 31.44 4.00 -30.36
CA GLU A 256 32.32 3.47 -29.33
C GLU A 256 31.84 2.13 -28.77
N GLN A 257 30.53 1.90 -28.73
CA GLN A 257 29.91 0.71 -28.12
C GLN A 257 29.11 -0.14 -29.11
N GLN A 258 28.93 0.31 -30.36
CA GLN A 258 28.21 -0.42 -31.42
C GLN A 258 26.74 -0.64 -31.04
N ILE A 259 26.20 0.30 -30.27
CA ILE A 259 24.82 0.34 -29.82
C ILE A 259 24.11 1.47 -30.57
N PHE A 260 23.29 1.10 -31.55
CA PHE A 260 22.51 2.04 -32.36
C PHE A 260 21.19 2.40 -31.65
N ALA A 261 21.23 3.41 -30.79
CA ALA A 261 20.16 3.80 -29.88
C ALA A 261 19.66 5.24 -30.09
N GLY A 262 18.61 5.64 -29.37
CA GLY A 262 18.09 7.00 -29.42
C GLY A 262 18.81 7.98 -28.50
N ASN A 263 18.44 9.26 -28.59
CA ASN A 263 19.04 10.32 -27.74
C ASN A 263 18.82 10.09 -26.25
N THR A 264 17.75 9.39 -25.87
CA THR A 264 17.49 9.04 -24.46
C THR A 264 18.58 8.12 -23.91
N ALA A 265 18.97 7.08 -24.66
CA ALA A 265 20.08 6.20 -24.31
C ALA A 265 21.45 6.92 -24.40
N GLY A 266 21.64 7.79 -25.39
CA GLY A 266 22.85 8.60 -25.53
C GLY A 266 23.10 9.53 -24.34
N SER A 267 22.06 10.19 -23.83
CA SER A 267 22.18 11.03 -22.63
C SER A 267 22.54 10.21 -21.39
N VAL A 268 21.98 9.00 -21.23
CA VAL A 268 22.38 8.07 -20.16
C VAL A 268 23.85 7.66 -20.33
N TYR A 269 24.28 7.33 -21.55
CA TYR A 269 25.66 6.99 -21.85
C TYR A 269 26.63 8.11 -21.45
N ARG A 270 26.32 9.36 -21.77
CA ARG A 270 27.13 10.52 -21.38
C ARG A 270 27.34 10.62 -19.87
N VAL A 271 26.27 10.37 -19.10
CA VAL A 271 26.31 10.39 -17.64
C VAL A 271 27.08 9.20 -17.08
N LEU A 272 26.96 8.01 -17.68
CA LEU A 272 27.80 6.86 -17.32
C LEU A 272 29.30 7.18 -17.46
N SER A 273 29.69 7.91 -18.51
CA SER A 273 31.08 8.34 -18.73
C SER A 273 31.61 9.30 -17.65
N ASP A 274 30.75 10.15 -17.04
CA ASP A 274 31.13 10.96 -15.86
C ASP A 274 31.25 10.08 -14.62
N LEU A 275 30.25 9.22 -14.39
CA LEU A 275 30.15 8.42 -13.16
C LEU A 275 31.27 7.39 -13.04
N VAL A 276 31.68 6.76 -14.14
CA VAL A 276 32.78 5.78 -14.13
C VAL A 276 34.09 6.42 -13.69
N ALA A 277 34.34 7.69 -14.02
CA ALA A 277 35.55 8.41 -13.66
C ALA A 277 35.67 8.73 -12.16
N ARG A 278 34.57 8.61 -11.41
CA ARG A 278 34.43 8.93 -9.98
C ARG A 278 33.92 7.75 -9.15
N ALA A 279 33.81 6.57 -9.76
CA ALA A 279 33.36 5.34 -9.11
C ALA A 279 34.51 4.65 -8.36
N ARG A 280 34.16 3.81 -7.39
CA ARG A 280 35.13 3.02 -6.63
C ARG A 280 35.45 1.72 -7.36
N PRO A 281 36.70 1.21 -7.26
CA PRO A 281 37.00 -0.13 -7.72
C PRO A 281 36.03 -1.16 -7.10
N GLY A 282 35.44 -2.01 -7.94
CA GLY A 282 34.43 -3.01 -7.57
C GLY A 282 33.00 -2.62 -7.97
N ASP A 283 32.72 -1.32 -8.09
CA ASP A 283 31.38 -0.77 -8.33
C ASP A 283 30.75 -1.34 -9.61
N ARG A 284 29.43 -1.50 -9.56
CA ARG A 284 28.57 -1.93 -10.65
C ARG A 284 27.57 -0.82 -10.97
N ILE A 285 27.78 -0.19 -12.11
CA ILE A 285 26.95 0.90 -12.63
C ILE A 285 26.07 0.36 -13.75
N VAL A 286 24.77 0.60 -13.70
CA VAL A 286 23.82 0.17 -14.72
C VAL A 286 23.10 1.38 -15.30
N GLY A 287 23.21 1.58 -16.62
CA GLY A 287 22.38 2.52 -17.36
C GLY A 287 21.22 1.83 -18.06
N ILE A 288 20.02 2.40 -17.99
CA ILE A 288 18.85 1.89 -18.70
C ILE A 288 18.74 2.55 -20.08
N PHE A 289 18.73 1.74 -21.15
CA PHE A 289 18.75 2.23 -22.55
C PHE A 289 17.38 1.95 -23.20
N PRO A 290 16.48 2.95 -23.29
CA PRO A 290 15.06 2.70 -23.53
C PRO A 290 14.64 2.59 -24.99
N ASP A 291 15.39 3.18 -25.92
CA ASP A 291 14.98 3.43 -27.29
C ASP A 291 16.06 3.13 -28.33
N ARG A 292 15.60 2.77 -29.54
CA ARG A 292 16.43 2.43 -30.70
C ARG A 292 16.69 3.64 -31.58
N GLY A 293 17.76 3.60 -32.37
CA GLY A 293 18.16 4.69 -33.27
C GLY A 293 17.30 4.85 -34.52
N ASP A 294 16.45 3.89 -34.90
CA ASP A 294 15.70 3.89 -36.17
C ASP A 294 14.78 5.11 -36.33
N ARG A 295 14.22 5.61 -35.22
CA ARG A 295 13.36 6.80 -35.18
C ARG A 295 14.11 8.13 -35.30
N TYR A 296 15.44 8.10 -35.18
CA TYR A 296 16.28 9.29 -35.09
C TYR A 296 17.23 9.43 -36.29
N THR A 297 16.97 8.69 -37.35
CA THR A 297 17.73 8.71 -38.61
C THR A 297 17.72 10.09 -39.26
N ASP A 298 16.55 10.73 -39.30
CA ASP A 298 16.37 12.08 -39.86
C ASP A 298 16.70 13.22 -38.87
N THR A 299 17.13 12.89 -37.64
CA THR A 299 17.45 13.89 -36.60
C THR A 299 18.85 13.70 -36.04
N VAL A 300 19.01 12.91 -34.97
CA VAL A 300 20.27 12.71 -34.26
C VAL A 300 21.39 12.22 -35.19
N TYR A 301 21.05 11.33 -36.13
CA TYR A 301 21.99 10.73 -37.08
C TYR A 301 22.04 11.44 -38.44
N SER A 302 21.32 12.56 -38.62
CA SER A 302 21.32 13.34 -39.86
C SER A 302 22.29 14.52 -39.75
N ASP A 303 23.29 14.59 -40.63
CA ASP A 303 24.21 15.73 -40.69
C ASP A 303 23.51 17.02 -41.19
N GLU A 304 22.52 16.88 -42.07
CA GLU A 304 21.66 17.99 -42.50
C GLU A 304 20.93 18.60 -41.32
N HIS A 305 20.30 17.77 -40.47
CA HIS A 305 19.61 18.24 -39.28
C HIS A 305 20.53 18.96 -38.30
N TRP A 306 21.78 18.47 -38.15
CA TRP A 306 22.80 19.12 -37.32
C TRP A 306 23.20 20.49 -37.85
N ALA A 307 23.34 20.64 -39.16
CA ALA A 307 23.64 21.92 -39.80
C ALA A 307 22.46 22.89 -39.70
N GLU A 308 21.24 22.43 -39.98
CA GLU A 308 20.01 23.24 -39.92
C GLU A 308 19.77 23.88 -38.55
N HIS A 309 20.12 23.16 -37.47
CA HIS A 309 19.90 23.59 -36.09
C HIS A 309 21.18 24.11 -35.42
N GLU A 310 22.26 24.28 -36.17
CA GLU A 310 23.57 24.77 -35.68
C GLU A 310 24.06 24.00 -34.43
N LEU A 311 23.80 22.69 -34.37
CA LEU A 311 24.05 21.87 -33.17
C LEU A 311 25.52 21.90 -32.75
N SER A 312 26.44 21.87 -33.72
CA SER A 312 27.89 21.93 -33.46
C SER A 312 28.37 23.28 -32.89
N SER A 313 27.56 24.33 -33.03
CA SER A 313 27.86 25.68 -32.53
C SER A 313 27.21 25.97 -31.18
N MET A 314 26.33 25.08 -30.69
CA MET A 314 25.73 25.21 -29.36
C MET A 314 26.79 25.11 -28.27
N ALA A 315 26.63 25.92 -27.22
CA ALA A 315 27.47 25.83 -26.03
C ALA A 315 27.42 24.41 -25.45
N SER A 316 28.56 23.85 -25.08
CA SER A 316 28.64 22.54 -24.44
C SER A 316 29.75 22.48 -23.41
N SER A 317 29.59 21.59 -22.44
CA SER A 317 30.58 21.36 -21.40
C SER A 317 31.25 19.99 -21.53
N PRO A 318 32.60 19.91 -21.44
CA PRO A 318 33.30 18.62 -21.48
C PRO A 318 33.06 17.76 -20.23
N SER A 319 32.61 18.36 -19.12
CA SER A 319 32.26 17.68 -17.86
C SER A 319 31.01 18.30 -17.23
N ALA A 320 30.31 17.55 -16.38
CA ALA A 320 29.11 18.03 -15.71
C ALA A 320 29.46 19.09 -14.65
N ALA A 321 29.02 20.33 -14.83
CA ALA A 321 29.16 21.38 -13.83
C ALA A 321 28.27 21.09 -12.61
N THR A 322 28.82 21.14 -11.39
CA THR A 322 28.03 20.97 -10.16
C THR A 322 27.34 22.28 -9.80
N VAL A 323 26.01 22.26 -9.68
CA VAL A 323 25.19 23.43 -9.32
C VAL A 323 24.26 23.11 -8.14
N GLY A 324 23.80 24.15 -7.43
CA GLY A 324 22.75 24.00 -6.42
C GLY A 324 21.40 23.67 -7.06
N TYR A 325 20.55 22.90 -6.37
CA TYR A 325 19.24 22.52 -6.89
C TYR A 325 18.38 23.78 -7.16
N GLY A 326 17.66 23.80 -8.29
CA GLY A 326 16.87 24.97 -8.72
C GLY A 326 17.67 26.04 -9.49
N THR A 327 18.98 25.87 -9.67
CA THR A 327 19.77 26.73 -10.58
C THR A 327 19.37 26.45 -12.02
N VAL A 328 19.04 27.50 -12.80
CA VAL A 328 18.79 27.36 -14.25
C VAL A 328 20.09 27.05 -14.97
N VAL A 329 20.11 26.02 -15.81
CA VAL A 329 21.30 25.55 -16.52
C VAL A 329 21.08 25.54 -18.04
N HIS A 330 22.16 25.71 -18.80
CA HIS A 330 22.11 25.79 -20.28
C HIS A 330 23.04 24.78 -20.98
N THR A 331 23.96 24.19 -20.22
CA THR A 331 24.92 23.16 -20.64
C THR A 331 24.96 22.04 -19.60
N TRP A 332 25.72 20.99 -19.87
CA TRP A 332 25.75 19.81 -19.03
C TRP A 332 26.08 20.14 -17.58
N SER A 333 25.11 19.92 -16.71
CA SER A 333 25.18 20.25 -15.30
C SER A 333 24.59 19.13 -14.46
N LYS A 334 24.95 19.08 -13.18
CA LYS A 334 24.45 18.12 -12.21
C LYS A 334 24.16 18.75 -10.87
N SER A 335 23.22 18.17 -10.14
CA SER A 335 22.89 18.58 -8.77
C SER A 335 22.47 17.39 -7.92
N LEU A 336 22.78 17.45 -6.62
CA LEU A 336 22.18 16.56 -5.65
C LEU A 336 20.73 16.99 -5.41
N THR A 337 19.86 16.03 -5.20
CA THR A 337 18.41 16.25 -4.94
C THR A 337 18.09 16.33 -3.46
N ASN A 338 19.10 16.21 -2.58
CA ASN A 338 18.92 16.18 -1.13
C ASN A 338 18.35 17.48 -0.55
N ASP A 339 18.53 18.61 -1.25
CA ASP A 339 18.02 19.93 -0.83
C ASP A 339 16.58 20.20 -1.33
N LEU A 340 15.90 19.17 -1.83
CA LEU A 340 14.49 19.27 -2.21
C LEU A 340 13.63 19.61 -0.97
N VAL A 341 13.10 20.83 -0.94
CA VAL A 341 12.04 21.18 0.01
C VAL A 341 10.77 20.46 -0.42
N HIS A 342 10.36 19.47 0.38
CA HIS A 342 9.11 18.76 0.17
C HIS A 342 7.98 19.45 0.94
N ASP A 343 6.82 19.58 0.28
CA ASP A 343 5.57 19.84 1.00
C ASP A 343 5.34 18.73 2.03
N GLN A 344 4.63 19.07 3.10
CA GLN A 344 4.25 18.11 4.14
C GLN A 344 3.51 16.93 3.49
N PRO A 345 4.04 15.69 3.57
CA PRO A 345 3.45 14.57 2.85
C PRO A 345 2.15 14.10 3.51
N HIS A 346 1.33 13.42 2.73
CA HIS A 346 0.03 12.89 3.14
C HIS A 346 0.15 11.44 3.59
N LEU A 347 -0.56 11.12 4.67
CA LEU A 347 -0.84 9.76 5.13
C LEU A 347 -2.34 9.52 4.92
N LEU A 348 -2.66 8.56 4.04
CA LEU A 348 -4.04 8.25 3.69
C LEU A 348 -4.60 7.21 4.66
N PHE A 349 -5.77 7.47 5.23
CA PHE A 349 -6.50 6.56 6.11
C PHE A 349 -7.71 6.01 5.36
N ILE A 350 -7.71 4.71 5.08
CA ILE A 350 -8.88 4.05 4.46
C ILE A 350 -9.83 3.64 5.56
N GLU A 351 -10.82 4.50 5.79
CA GLU A 351 -11.77 4.37 6.90
C GLU A 351 -11.07 4.27 8.27
N SER A 352 -11.85 4.25 9.33
CA SER A 352 -11.34 4.16 10.70
C SER A 352 -12.30 3.34 11.56
N ASN A 353 -11.81 2.86 12.70
CA ASN A 353 -12.71 2.38 13.75
C ASN A 353 -13.47 3.56 14.35
N THR A 354 -14.78 3.39 14.49
CA THR A 354 -15.70 4.39 15.07
C THR A 354 -15.67 4.38 16.60
N THR A 355 -15.01 3.39 17.20
CA THR A 355 -14.85 3.22 18.64
C THR A 355 -13.38 3.06 18.99
N GLY A 356 -13.07 3.23 20.28
CA GLY A 356 -11.72 3.08 20.81
C GLY A 356 -10.76 4.17 20.32
N THR A 357 -9.51 3.79 20.04
CA THR A 357 -8.43 4.72 19.66
C THR A 357 -8.38 5.03 18.16
N GLY A 358 -9.27 4.45 17.34
CA GLY A 358 -9.19 4.50 15.87
C GLY A 358 -9.10 5.91 15.29
N MET A 359 -9.97 6.82 15.73
CA MET A 359 -10.00 8.21 15.26
C MET A 359 -8.83 9.05 15.78
N LEU A 360 -8.25 8.70 16.93
CA LEU A 360 -7.10 9.41 17.48
C LEU A 360 -5.87 9.33 16.57
N ALA A 361 -5.80 8.30 15.72
CA ALA A 361 -4.72 8.10 14.75
C ALA A 361 -4.63 9.27 13.75
N LEU A 362 -5.79 9.80 13.36
CA LEU A 362 -5.89 10.91 12.41
C LEU A 362 -5.25 12.18 12.98
N ARG A 363 -5.54 12.49 14.24
CA ARG A 363 -4.95 13.64 14.95
C ARG A 363 -3.45 13.43 15.19
N MET A 364 -3.04 12.21 15.51
CA MET A 364 -1.65 11.87 15.82
C MET A 364 -0.71 12.09 14.62
N ALA A 365 -1.19 11.92 13.39
CA ALA A 365 -0.39 12.11 12.18
C ALA A 365 0.31 13.48 12.12
N ARG A 366 -0.32 14.55 12.65
CA ARG A 366 0.31 15.88 12.71
C ARG A 366 1.57 15.92 13.57
N ARG A 367 1.62 15.15 14.66
CA ARG A 367 2.81 15.07 15.53
C ARG A 367 4.00 14.42 14.83
N LEU A 368 3.74 13.56 13.85
CA LEU A 368 4.75 12.95 12.98
C LEU A 368 5.11 13.82 11.76
N GLY A 369 4.59 15.04 11.69
CA GLY A 369 4.87 15.94 10.58
C GLY A 369 4.19 15.51 9.28
N VAL A 370 3.10 14.74 9.31
CA VAL A 370 2.35 14.33 8.10
C VAL A 370 0.90 14.81 8.13
N ARG A 371 0.31 15.05 6.95
CA ARG A 371 -1.10 15.45 6.81
C ARG A 371 -1.98 14.23 6.69
N ALA A 372 -2.91 14.05 7.63
CA ALA A 372 -3.89 12.98 7.57
C ALA A 372 -4.99 13.29 6.54
N VAL A 373 -5.30 12.32 5.69
CA VAL A 373 -6.46 12.35 4.79
C VAL A 373 -7.32 11.11 5.05
N LEU A 374 -8.52 11.30 5.57
CA LEU A 374 -9.50 10.23 5.75
C LEU A 374 -10.25 10.00 4.45
N MET A 375 -10.06 8.83 3.84
CA MET A 375 -10.86 8.35 2.73
C MET A 375 -12.04 7.56 3.28
N THR A 376 -13.27 8.02 3.00
CA THR A 376 -14.49 7.39 3.53
C THR A 376 -15.67 7.50 2.58
N SER A 377 -16.54 6.50 2.59
CA SER A 377 -17.84 6.53 1.89
C SER A 377 -18.91 7.33 2.63
N ALA A 378 -18.75 7.54 3.94
CA ALA A 378 -19.77 8.13 4.78
C ALA A 378 -19.16 8.93 5.95
N PRO A 379 -18.79 10.21 5.74
CA PRO A 379 -18.20 11.05 6.78
C PRO A 379 -19.04 11.14 8.06
N ALA A 380 -20.38 11.13 7.92
CA ALA A 380 -21.31 11.18 9.05
C ALA A 380 -21.20 9.97 10.01
N ARG A 381 -20.51 8.90 9.62
CA ARG A 381 -20.24 7.73 10.46
C ARG A 381 -19.26 8.04 11.61
N TYR A 382 -18.54 9.16 11.55
CA TYR A 382 -17.48 9.50 12.48
C TYR A 382 -17.85 10.73 13.33
N PRO A 383 -18.48 10.52 14.50
CA PRO A 383 -18.68 11.60 15.47
C PRO A 383 -17.35 12.27 15.83
N GLY A 384 -17.35 13.60 15.95
CA GLY A 384 -16.14 14.36 16.29
C GLY A 384 -15.09 14.43 15.18
N LEU A 385 -15.41 14.02 13.93
CA LEU A 385 -14.47 14.07 12.80
C LEU A 385 -13.87 15.47 12.58
N GLY A 386 -14.66 16.54 12.78
CA GLY A 386 -14.19 17.92 12.69
C GLY A 386 -13.06 18.26 13.68
N GLU A 387 -12.96 17.55 14.80
CA GLU A 387 -11.93 17.74 15.82
C GLU A 387 -10.64 16.95 15.54
N MET A 388 -10.64 16.07 14.54
CA MET A 388 -9.48 15.23 14.21
C MET A 388 -8.47 15.94 13.30
N GLU A 389 -8.85 17.12 12.81
CA GLU A 389 -8.00 18.02 12.03
C GLU A 389 -7.38 17.36 10.77
N CYS A 390 -8.11 16.43 10.15
CA CYS A 390 -7.74 15.76 8.91
C CYS A 390 -8.55 16.26 7.71
N GLU A 391 -7.99 16.13 6.50
CA GLU A 391 -8.76 16.28 5.26
C GLU A 391 -9.69 15.07 5.08
N VAL A 392 -10.86 15.27 4.49
CA VAL A 392 -11.82 14.19 4.20
C VAL A 392 -11.99 14.08 2.70
N LEU A 393 -11.72 12.90 2.15
CA LEU A 393 -11.91 12.56 0.75
C LEU A 393 -13.02 11.52 0.60
N VAL A 394 -14.17 11.94 0.07
CA VAL A 394 -15.33 11.06 -0.08
C VAL A 394 -15.19 10.18 -1.32
N CYS A 395 -15.21 8.86 -1.14
CA CYS A 395 -15.18 7.89 -2.22
C CYS A 395 -15.77 6.54 -1.79
N ASP A 396 -16.12 5.68 -2.74
CA ASP A 396 -16.52 4.31 -2.44
C ASP A 396 -15.31 3.49 -1.99
N THR A 397 -15.18 3.30 -0.68
CA THR A 397 -14.08 2.56 -0.05
C THR A 397 -14.19 1.05 -0.20
N ASN A 398 -15.34 0.52 -0.65
CA ASN A 398 -15.52 -0.90 -0.93
C ASN A 398 -15.10 -1.26 -2.38
N SER A 399 -14.93 -0.26 -3.24
CA SER A 399 -14.48 -0.43 -4.63
C SER A 399 -12.99 -0.11 -4.78
N ARG A 400 -12.21 -1.11 -5.19
CA ARG A 400 -10.76 -0.98 -5.42
C ARG A 400 -10.48 0.02 -6.54
N SER A 401 -11.31 0.00 -7.59
CA SER A 401 -11.21 0.96 -8.68
C SER A 401 -11.50 2.38 -8.19
N ALA A 402 -12.54 2.58 -7.38
CA ALA A 402 -12.88 3.90 -6.86
C ALA A 402 -11.79 4.46 -5.93
N LEU A 403 -11.21 3.63 -5.05
CA LEU A 403 -10.05 4.00 -4.22
C LEU A 403 -8.86 4.44 -5.09
N ARG A 404 -8.48 3.63 -6.09
CA ARG A 404 -7.38 3.97 -7.01
C ARG A 404 -7.65 5.27 -7.75
N THR A 405 -8.86 5.46 -8.27
CA THR A 405 -9.27 6.69 -8.97
C THR A 405 -9.20 7.91 -8.04
N ALA A 406 -9.71 7.81 -6.81
CA ALA A 406 -9.68 8.92 -5.85
C ALA A 406 -8.25 9.33 -5.48
N VAL A 407 -7.35 8.37 -5.26
CA VAL A 407 -5.93 8.65 -5.00
C VAL A 407 -5.28 9.30 -6.21
N HIS A 408 -5.47 8.71 -7.39
CA HIS A 408 -4.87 9.14 -8.66
C HIS A 408 -5.28 10.56 -9.07
N GLN A 409 -6.54 10.93 -8.87
CA GLN A 409 -7.05 12.26 -9.23
C GLN A 409 -6.57 13.36 -8.27
N ARG A 410 -6.30 13.02 -7.01
CA ARG A 410 -6.05 13.99 -5.94
C ARG A 410 -4.58 14.20 -5.62
N PHE A 411 -3.75 13.17 -5.80
CA PHE A 411 -2.37 13.17 -5.30
C PHE A 411 -1.37 12.75 -6.37
N ARG A 412 -0.20 13.39 -6.32
CA ARG A 412 1.01 12.88 -6.97
C ARG A 412 1.65 11.82 -6.10
N ARG A 413 2.36 10.88 -6.70
CA ARG A 413 2.98 9.78 -5.98
C ARG A 413 3.92 10.25 -4.86
N GLU A 414 4.73 11.27 -5.11
CA GLU A 414 5.66 11.80 -4.08
C GLU A 414 4.98 12.47 -2.89
N GLU A 415 3.71 12.87 -3.03
CA GLU A 415 2.95 13.53 -1.97
C GLU A 415 2.40 12.53 -0.95
N ILE A 416 2.46 11.23 -1.26
CA ILE A 416 1.97 10.17 -0.39
C ILE A 416 3.18 9.49 0.26
N THR A 417 3.15 9.39 1.59
CA THR A 417 4.18 8.68 2.36
C THR A 417 3.71 7.35 2.93
N GLY A 418 2.39 7.10 2.95
CA GLY A 418 1.83 5.85 3.43
C GLY A 418 0.31 5.78 3.23
N VAL A 419 -0.21 4.56 3.28
CA VAL A 419 -1.64 4.27 3.43
C VAL A 419 -1.81 3.36 4.64
N THR A 420 -2.78 3.67 5.50
CA THR A 420 -3.07 2.88 6.69
C THR A 420 -4.57 2.81 6.97
N THR A 421 -4.95 2.01 7.95
CA THR A 421 -6.30 1.99 8.50
C THR A 421 -6.22 1.53 9.94
N THR A 422 -7.18 1.97 10.76
CA THR A 422 -7.41 1.36 12.07
C THR A 422 -8.53 0.32 12.02
N SER A 423 -9.20 0.16 10.88
CA SER A 423 -10.34 -0.73 10.70
C SER A 423 -9.96 -2.09 10.14
N ASP A 424 -10.44 -3.16 10.78
CA ASP A 424 -10.26 -4.55 10.34
C ASP A 424 -10.70 -4.81 8.91
N PHE A 425 -11.81 -4.21 8.51
CA PHE A 425 -12.45 -4.49 7.24
C PHE A 425 -11.59 -4.02 6.06
N TYR A 426 -10.71 -3.05 6.28
CA TYR A 426 -9.98 -2.36 5.22
C TYR A 426 -8.49 -2.70 5.17
N VAL A 427 -7.98 -3.54 6.09
CA VAL A 427 -6.55 -3.91 6.08
C VAL A 427 -6.10 -4.54 4.74
N PRO A 428 -6.88 -5.46 4.11
CA PRO A 428 -6.52 -5.97 2.78
C PRO A 428 -6.54 -4.90 1.69
N ALA A 429 -7.51 -3.98 1.72
CA ALA A 429 -7.59 -2.88 0.74
C ALA A 429 -6.40 -1.92 0.88
N VAL A 430 -5.98 -1.65 2.11
CA VAL A 430 -4.77 -0.86 2.40
C VAL A 430 -3.51 -1.56 1.87
N ALA A 431 -3.37 -2.87 2.09
CA ALA A 431 -2.25 -3.63 1.56
C ALA A 431 -2.19 -3.58 0.03
N GLU A 432 -3.33 -3.74 -0.66
CA GLU A 432 -3.41 -3.64 -2.13
C GLU A 432 -3.04 -2.22 -2.65
N LEU A 433 -3.44 -1.17 -1.92
CA LEU A 433 -3.05 0.21 -2.26
C LEU A 433 -1.56 0.47 -2.01
N ASN A 434 -1.01 -0.04 -0.91
CA ASN A 434 0.41 0.08 -0.62
C ASN A 434 1.26 -0.65 -1.67
N GLU A 435 0.87 -1.86 -2.09
CA GLU A 435 1.51 -2.58 -3.20
C GLU A 435 1.45 -1.77 -4.50
N TRP A 436 0.27 -1.26 -4.86
CA TRP A 436 0.05 -0.49 -6.09
C TRP A 436 0.85 0.81 -6.14
N LEU A 437 0.95 1.51 -5.00
CA LEU A 437 1.75 2.74 -4.88
C LEU A 437 3.23 2.42 -4.62
N GLY A 438 3.60 1.19 -4.30
CA GLY A 438 4.94 0.85 -3.82
C GLY A 438 5.29 1.63 -2.55
N LEU A 439 4.42 1.54 -1.55
CA LEU A 439 4.55 2.11 -0.21
C LEU A 439 4.83 0.99 0.81
N PRO A 440 5.36 1.33 2.00
CA PRO A 440 5.57 0.36 3.07
C PRO A 440 4.27 -0.35 3.46
N GLY A 441 4.31 -1.67 3.65
CA GLY A 441 3.15 -2.44 4.07
C GLY A 441 3.37 -3.94 4.03
N ASN A 442 2.37 -4.70 4.47
CA ASN A 442 2.30 -6.15 4.25
C ASN A 442 1.64 -6.43 2.91
N THR A 443 1.80 -7.66 2.41
CA THR A 443 1.11 -8.07 1.18
C THR A 443 -0.39 -8.22 1.39
N ALA A 444 -1.14 -8.09 0.31
CA ALA A 444 -2.58 -8.31 0.32
C ALA A 444 -2.91 -9.77 0.71
N GLU A 445 -2.05 -10.72 0.36
CA GLU A 445 -2.18 -12.12 0.78
C GLU A 445 -2.01 -12.29 2.28
N ALA A 446 -0.93 -11.77 2.87
CA ALA A 446 -0.68 -11.91 4.31
C ALA A 446 -1.82 -11.33 5.16
N THR A 447 -2.34 -10.16 4.75
CA THR A 447 -3.45 -9.52 5.45
C THR A 447 -4.79 -10.26 5.29
N ARG A 448 -5.05 -10.86 4.11
CA ARG A 448 -6.20 -11.76 3.90
C ARG A 448 -6.10 -13.04 4.73
N THR A 449 -4.92 -13.67 4.77
CA THR A 449 -4.68 -14.87 5.59
C THR A 449 -5.05 -14.64 7.04
N CYS A 450 -4.69 -13.49 7.62
CA CYS A 450 -5.10 -13.16 9.00
C CYS A 450 -6.61 -12.88 9.13
N ARG A 451 -7.19 -12.13 8.19
CA ARG A 451 -8.59 -11.67 8.27
C ARG A 451 -9.61 -12.76 7.97
N ASN A 452 -9.26 -13.70 7.11
CA ASN A 452 -10.08 -14.86 6.79
C ASN A 452 -9.70 -16.01 7.71
N LYS A 453 -10.56 -16.31 8.69
CA LYS A 453 -10.31 -17.36 9.67
C LYS A 453 -10.09 -18.73 9.02
N ALA A 454 -10.71 -19.04 7.88
CA ALA A 454 -10.47 -20.29 7.16
C ALA A 454 -9.03 -20.37 6.63
N GLU A 455 -8.55 -19.30 5.97
CA GLU A 455 -7.17 -19.22 5.47
C GLU A 455 -6.15 -19.27 6.63
N LEU A 456 -6.44 -18.56 7.73
CA LEU A 456 -5.64 -18.60 8.95
C LEU A 456 -5.49 -20.02 9.46
N ARG A 457 -6.58 -20.78 9.56
CA ARG A 457 -6.54 -22.16 10.06
C ARG A 457 -5.68 -23.07 9.18
N THR A 458 -5.76 -22.92 7.86
CA THR A 458 -4.90 -23.64 6.92
C THR A 458 -3.43 -23.26 7.10
N ALA A 459 -3.11 -21.97 7.23
CA ALA A 459 -1.73 -21.51 7.44
C ALA A 459 -1.14 -22.03 8.75
N LEU A 460 -1.90 -21.99 9.84
CA LEU A 460 -1.50 -22.50 11.15
C LEU A 460 -1.29 -24.02 11.13
N ALA A 461 -2.16 -24.77 10.43
CA ALA A 461 -2.00 -26.22 10.27
C ALA A 461 -0.71 -26.55 9.51
N GLY A 462 -0.41 -25.83 8.43
CA GLY A 462 0.84 -25.99 7.67
C GLY A 462 2.09 -25.69 8.49
N ALA A 463 2.00 -24.79 9.46
CA ALA A 463 3.09 -24.44 10.38
C ALA A 463 3.17 -25.33 11.63
N GLY A 464 2.25 -26.29 11.81
CA GLY A 464 2.12 -27.10 13.01
C GLY A 464 1.88 -26.26 14.27
N ALA A 465 1.16 -25.14 14.15
CA ALA A 465 0.74 -24.32 15.28
C ALA A 465 -0.49 -24.95 15.94
N HIS A 466 -0.49 -25.02 17.27
CA HIS A 466 -1.62 -25.54 18.01
C HIS A 466 -2.82 -24.58 17.90
N GLN A 467 -3.98 -25.11 17.57
CA GLN A 467 -5.22 -24.38 17.28
C GLN A 467 -6.43 -25.32 17.49
N PRO A 468 -7.66 -24.79 17.65
CA PRO A 468 -8.86 -25.62 17.74
C PRO A 468 -9.02 -26.56 16.54
N ARG A 469 -9.60 -27.74 16.76
CA ARG A 469 -10.13 -28.53 15.63
C ARG A 469 -11.21 -27.73 14.93
N PHE A 470 -11.20 -27.74 13.61
CA PHE A 470 -12.09 -26.87 12.82
C PHE A 470 -12.63 -27.56 11.57
N ALA A 471 -13.71 -26.98 11.03
CA ALA A 471 -14.30 -27.32 9.75
C ALA A 471 -14.83 -26.04 9.08
N VAL A 472 -14.48 -25.85 7.81
CA VAL A 472 -15.01 -24.76 6.97
C VAL A 472 -16.20 -25.30 6.20
N VAL A 473 -17.33 -24.57 6.25
CA VAL A 473 -18.61 -25.03 5.73
C VAL A 473 -19.21 -23.97 4.80
N PRO A 474 -19.38 -24.26 3.50
CA PRO A 474 -20.03 -23.36 2.55
C PRO A 474 -21.56 -23.54 2.48
N ASP A 475 -22.07 -24.70 2.87
CA ASP A 475 -23.49 -25.08 2.76
C ASP A 475 -24.06 -25.49 4.14
N PRO A 476 -25.21 -24.95 4.58
CA PRO A 476 -25.84 -25.37 5.83
C PRO A 476 -26.07 -26.89 5.95
N ALA A 477 -26.26 -27.61 4.84
CA ALA A 477 -26.46 -29.06 4.83
C ALA A 477 -25.25 -29.85 5.36
N ASP A 478 -24.05 -29.31 5.22
CA ASP A 478 -22.80 -29.97 5.60
C ASP A 478 -22.43 -29.72 7.09
N VAL A 479 -23.14 -28.81 7.77
CA VAL A 479 -22.83 -28.41 9.16
C VAL A 479 -22.95 -29.59 10.12
N ALA A 480 -23.94 -30.47 9.94
CA ALA A 480 -24.11 -31.65 10.79
C ALA A 480 -22.90 -32.59 10.72
N ALA A 481 -22.33 -32.80 9.53
CA ALA A 481 -21.13 -33.61 9.32
C ALA A 481 -19.88 -32.91 9.90
N ALA A 482 -19.79 -31.59 9.76
CA ALA A 482 -18.73 -30.78 10.37
C ALA A 482 -18.74 -30.89 11.90
N VAL A 483 -19.91 -30.76 12.54
CA VAL A 483 -20.08 -30.93 13.99
C VAL A 483 -19.69 -32.34 14.44
N ALA A 484 -20.03 -33.38 13.68
CA ALA A 484 -19.63 -34.75 14.01
C ALA A 484 -18.10 -34.94 14.02
N ARG A 485 -17.37 -34.24 13.13
CA ARG A 485 -15.90 -34.27 13.05
C ARG A 485 -15.23 -33.42 14.13
N VAL A 486 -15.79 -32.24 14.42
CA VAL A 486 -15.22 -31.28 15.39
C VAL A 486 -15.59 -31.65 16.83
N GLY A 487 -16.80 -32.14 17.07
CA GLY A 487 -17.33 -32.46 18.40
C GLY A 487 -18.11 -31.31 19.05
N LEU A 488 -18.91 -31.64 20.07
CA LEU A 488 -19.70 -30.69 20.86
C LEU A 488 -19.12 -30.53 22.29
N PRO A 489 -19.27 -29.36 22.93
CA PRO A 489 -19.80 -28.13 22.35
C PRO A 489 -18.84 -27.51 21.31
N CYS A 490 -19.40 -26.81 20.32
CA CYS A 490 -18.63 -26.17 19.24
C CYS A 490 -18.98 -24.69 19.12
N VAL A 491 -18.06 -23.89 18.57
CA VAL A 491 -18.28 -22.48 18.22
C VAL A 491 -18.56 -22.38 16.74
N VAL A 492 -19.66 -21.71 16.37
CA VAL A 492 -20.02 -21.43 14.98
C VAL A 492 -19.91 -19.93 14.72
N LYS A 493 -19.18 -19.54 13.68
CA LYS A 493 -18.92 -18.12 13.36
C LYS A 493 -18.64 -17.86 11.88
N PRO A 494 -18.87 -16.63 11.37
CA PRO A 494 -18.41 -16.23 10.04
C PRO A 494 -16.88 -16.23 9.95
N VAL A 495 -16.33 -16.45 8.74
CA VAL A 495 -14.88 -16.49 8.54
C VAL A 495 -14.24 -15.10 8.44
N ASP A 496 -15.00 -14.05 8.10
CA ASP A 496 -14.48 -12.75 7.65
C ASP A 496 -15.07 -11.53 8.38
N ASP A 497 -15.88 -11.70 9.42
CA ASP A 497 -16.39 -10.59 10.24
C ASP A 497 -15.41 -10.18 11.38
N SER A 498 -15.77 -9.15 12.15
CA SER A 498 -15.02 -8.59 13.28
C SER A 498 -15.92 -8.37 14.52
N GLY A 499 -15.32 -8.10 15.69
CA GLY A 499 -16.03 -7.68 16.90
C GLY A 499 -16.89 -8.75 17.58
N SER A 500 -16.57 -10.03 17.36
CA SER A 500 -17.37 -11.19 17.80
C SER A 500 -18.81 -11.17 17.26
N ASN A 501 -19.03 -10.52 16.11
CA ASN A 501 -20.32 -10.55 15.42
C ASN A 501 -20.66 -11.97 14.98
N ASP A 502 -21.88 -12.39 15.30
CA ASP A 502 -22.48 -13.68 14.92
C ASP A 502 -21.63 -14.92 15.30
N VAL A 503 -20.98 -14.85 16.47
CA VAL A 503 -20.28 -15.97 17.11
C VAL A 503 -21.19 -16.62 18.15
N LEU A 504 -21.42 -17.94 18.08
CA LEU A 504 -22.28 -18.65 19.04
C LEU A 504 -21.65 -19.98 19.49
N LEU A 505 -21.66 -20.21 20.82
CA LEU A 505 -21.45 -21.54 21.38
C LEU A 505 -22.69 -22.41 21.17
N CYS A 506 -22.52 -23.50 20.44
CA CYS A 506 -23.56 -24.48 20.16
C CYS A 506 -23.30 -25.76 20.95
N SER A 507 -24.18 -26.05 21.91
CA SER A 507 -24.14 -27.29 22.70
C SER A 507 -24.86 -28.46 22.01
N THR A 508 -25.67 -28.18 20.99
CA THR A 508 -26.37 -29.19 20.20
C THR A 508 -26.06 -29.01 18.71
N ARG A 509 -26.19 -30.11 17.96
CA ARG A 509 -26.04 -30.10 16.50
C ARG A 509 -27.08 -29.20 15.85
N GLU A 510 -28.31 -29.24 16.34
CA GLU A 510 -29.44 -28.50 15.80
C GLU A 510 -29.20 -26.98 15.92
N ALA A 511 -28.69 -26.52 17.08
CA ALA A 511 -28.32 -25.12 17.27
C ALA A 511 -27.18 -24.68 16.33
N ALA A 512 -26.19 -25.55 16.11
CA ALA A 512 -25.09 -25.26 15.19
C ALA A 512 -25.58 -25.12 13.74
N VAL A 513 -26.47 -26.00 13.29
CA VAL A 513 -27.07 -25.96 11.95
C VAL A 513 -27.92 -24.70 11.77
N GLU A 514 -28.77 -24.38 12.74
CA GLU A 514 -29.63 -23.18 12.69
C GLU A 514 -28.81 -21.89 12.63
N HIS A 515 -27.79 -21.77 13.49
CA HIS A 515 -26.90 -20.61 13.53
C HIS A 515 -26.14 -20.47 12.21
N ALA A 516 -25.50 -21.54 11.74
CA ALA A 516 -24.77 -21.53 10.48
C ALA A 516 -25.65 -21.15 9.28
N ALA A 517 -26.90 -21.64 9.22
CA ALA A 517 -27.84 -21.28 8.17
C ALA A 517 -28.13 -19.77 8.15
N ARG A 518 -28.31 -19.16 9.33
CA ARG A 518 -28.51 -17.71 9.45
C ARG A 518 -27.27 -16.92 9.04
N THR A 519 -26.07 -17.35 9.47
CA THR A 519 -24.82 -16.71 9.08
C THR A 519 -24.61 -16.77 7.57
N LEU A 520 -24.82 -17.94 6.94
CA LEU A 520 -24.68 -18.13 5.49
C LEU A 520 -25.72 -17.37 4.66
N ALA A 521 -26.89 -17.08 5.24
CA ALA A 521 -27.90 -16.23 4.60
C ALA A 521 -27.48 -14.74 4.54
N THR A 522 -26.55 -14.31 5.40
CA THR A 522 -26.06 -12.92 5.44
C THR A 522 -25.08 -12.68 4.29
N ARG A 523 -25.50 -11.87 3.30
CA ARG A 523 -24.71 -11.59 2.09
C ARG A 523 -23.83 -10.34 2.17
N VAL A 524 -24.14 -9.43 3.08
CA VAL A 524 -23.40 -8.17 3.29
C VAL A 524 -23.16 -7.93 4.77
N ASN A 525 -21.97 -7.46 5.12
CA ASN A 525 -21.61 -7.13 6.50
C ASN A 525 -22.03 -5.69 6.87
N VAL A 526 -21.72 -5.29 8.11
CA VAL A 526 -22.06 -3.95 8.66
C VAL A 526 -21.39 -2.78 7.92
N ARG A 527 -20.40 -3.05 7.06
CA ARG A 527 -19.74 -2.06 6.20
C ARG A 527 -20.24 -2.10 4.75
N GLY A 528 -21.27 -2.89 4.46
CA GLY A 528 -21.82 -3.07 3.11
C GLY A 528 -20.90 -3.86 2.17
N MET A 529 -19.92 -4.59 2.72
CA MET A 529 -19.06 -5.47 1.92
C MET A 529 -19.72 -6.83 1.78
N ALA A 530 -19.52 -7.48 0.63
CA ALA A 530 -19.92 -8.87 0.45
C ALA A 530 -19.21 -9.78 1.47
N THR A 531 -19.96 -10.71 2.07
CA THR A 531 -19.39 -11.73 2.95
C THR A 531 -18.74 -12.84 2.13
N ALA A 532 -17.80 -13.56 2.73
CA ALA A 532 -17.15 -14.72 2.12
C ALA A 532 -18.14 -15.88 1.83
N GLY A 533 -19.33 -15.85 2.45
CA GLY A 533 -20.31 -16.92 2.31
C GLY A 533 -19.84 -18.26 2.89
N LEU A 534 -19.02 -18.21 3.94
CA LEU A 534 -18.45 -19.37 4.62
C LEU A 534 -18.64 -19.25 6.13
N VAL A 535 -18.89 -20.38 6.77
CA VAL A 535 -18.94 -20.51 8.23
C VAL A 535 -17.83 -21.43 8.71
N LEU A 536 -17.30 -21.11 9.88
CA LEU A 536 -16.32 -21.91 10.59
C LEU A 536 -17.00 -22.57 11.80
N VAL A 537 -16.90 -23.89 11.87
CA VAL A 537 -17.29 -24.70 13.04
C VAL A 537 -16.02 -25.12 13.76
N GLU A 538 -15.87 -24.75 15.03
CA GLU A 538 -14.65 -24.97 15.81
C GLU A 538 -14.91 -25.64 17.14
N GLU A 539 -13.90 -26.36 17.62
CA GLU A 539 -13.87 -26.88 18.98
C GLU A 539 -13.92 -25.73 19.98
N TYR A 540 -14.79 -25.87 21.00
CA TYR A 540 -14.82 -24.92 22.10
C TYR A 540 -13.68 -25.20 23.08
N LEU A 541 -12.79 -24.22 23.24
CA LEU A 541 -11.70 -24.27 24.21
C LEU A 541 -12.11 -23.54 25.50
N ASP A 542 -12.59 -24.30 26.48
CA ASP A 542 -13.00 -23.79 27.80
C ASP A 542 -11.80 -23.52 28.72
N GLN A 543 -10.97 -22.55 28.35
CA GLN A 543 -9.69 -22.28 28.99
C GLN A 543 -9.43 -20.77 29.14
N PRO A 544 -8.51 -20.36 30.04
CA PRO A 544 -8.11 -18.98 30.20
C PRO A 544 -7.65 -18.36 28.88
N GLU A 545 -8.05 -17.10 28.65
CA GLU A 545 -7.81 -16.39 27.41
C GLU A 545 -6.83 -15.24 27.61
N PHE A 546 -5.87 -15.17 26.70
CA PHE A 546 -4.86 -14.11 26.63
C PHE A 546 -4.87 -13.52 25.23
N SER A 547 -4.40 -12.29 25.11
CA SER A 547 -3.89 -11.78 23.85
C SER A 547 -2.40 -11.49 23.94
N VAL A 548 -1.72 -11.66 22.81
CA VAL A 548 -0.35 -11.21 22.60
C VAL A 548 -0.40 -10.09 21.58
N GLU A 549 -0.04 -8.91 22.02
CA GLU A 549 0.08 -7.72 21.18
C GLU A 549 1.52 -7.69 20.69
N MET A 550 1.73 -7.89 19.39
CA MET A 550 3.06 -7.86 18.81
C MET A 550 3.21 -6.67 17.86
N PHE A 551 4.45 -6.25 17.68
CA PHE A 551 4.83 -5.34 16.63
C PHE A 551 6.02 -5.92 15.86
N SER A 552 5.88 -6.05 14.55
CA SER A 552 6.93 -6.52 13.67
C SER A 552 7.48 -5.39 12.81
N TRP A 553 8.76 -5.46 12.46
CA TRP A 553 9.41 -4.54 11.54
C TRP A 553 10.29 -5.32 10.57
N ARG A 554 9.94 -5.26 9.27
CA ARG A 554 10.69 -5.91 8.18
C ARG A 554 10.89 -7.42 8.34
N GLY A 555 10.00 -8.10 9.07
CA GLY A 555 10.03 -9.54 9.32
C GLY A 555 10.47 -9.91 10.74
N GLU A 556 11.05 -8.96 11.48
CA GLU A 556 11.52 -9.20 12.85
C GLU A 556 10.50 -8.72 13.88
N PRO A 557 10.13 -9.53 14.89
CA PRO A 557 9.31 -9.08 16.01
C PRO A 557 10.13 -8.14 16.91
N VAL A 558 9.81 -6.85 16.89
CA VAL A 558 10.57 -5.80 17.62
C VAL A 558 9.97 -5.49 18.99
N TRP A 559 8.70 -5.83 19.23
CA TRP A 559 8.05 -5.68 20.52
C TRP A 559 6.93 -6.69 20.69
N ALA A 560 6.69 -7.11 21.93
CA ALA A 560 5.53 -7.91 22.28
C ALA A 560 5.11 -7.68 23.74
N GLY A 561 3.81 -7.73 23.98
CA GLY A 561 3.20 -7.71 25.30
C GLY A 561 2.14 -8.81 25.42
N ILE A 562 1.71 -9.10 26.64
CA ILE A 562 0.64 -10.07 26.92
C ILE A 562 -0.44 -9.36 27.74
N THR A 563 -1.68 -9.44 27.29
CA THR A 563 -2.86 -8.98 28.03
C THR A 563 -3.68 -10.17 28.51
N ALA A 564 -4.05 -10.17 29.79
CA ALA A 564 -5.03 -11.10 30.32
C ALA A 564 -6.44 -10.62 29.95
N LYS A 565 -7.29 -11.51 29.44
CA LYS A 565 -8.67 -11.19 29.04
C LYS A 565 -9.67 -11.91 29.93
N SER A 566 -10.73 -11.19 30.34
CA SER A 566 -11.91 -11.78 30.96
C SER A 566 -13.11 -11.54 30.06
N VAL A 567 -13.97 -12.56 29.96
CA VAL A 567 -15.19 -12.55 29.14
C VAL A 567 -16.41 -12.76 30.03
N THR A 568 -17.59 -12.36 29.55
CA THR A 568 -18.87 -12.72 30.14
C THR A 568 -19.09 -14.23 30.07
N GLY A 569 -20.01 -14.73 30.90
CA GLY A 569 -20.44 -16.14 30.83
C GLY A 569 -21.06 -16.53 29.47
N LEU A 570 -21.40 -17.80 29.37
CA LEU A 570 -22.01 -18.41 28.18
C LEU A 570 -23.33 -17.72 27.81
N PRO A 571 -23.71 -17.64 26.50
CA PRO A 571 -23.03 -18.23 25.33
C PRO A 571 -22.21 -17.26 24.44
N TYR A 572 -22.07 -15.98 24.81
CA TYR A 572 -21.60 -14.92 23.88
C TYR A 572 -20.13 -14.44 24.07
N PHE A 573 -19.47 -14.76 25.19
CA PHE A 573 -18.06 -14.43 25.44
C PHE A 573 -17.66 -12.95 25.23
N VAL A 574 -18.53 -12.01 25.61
CA VAL A 574 -18.24 -10.58 25.45
C VAL A 574 -17.15 -10.18 26.43
N GLU A 575 -16.08 -9.54 25.97
CA GLU A 575 -15.00 -9.13 26.87
C GLU A 575 -15.51 -8.13 27.92
N SER A 576 -15.22 -8.40 29.19
CA SER A 576 -15.65 -7.62 30.35
C SER A 576 -14.49 -6.88 31.02
N ARG A 577 -13.27 -7.43 30.94
CA ARG A 577 -12.07 -6.86 31.57
C ARG A 577 -10.80 -7.22 30.80
N HIS A 578 -9.83 -6.31 30.80
CA HIS A 578 -8.45 -6.58 30.37
C HIS A 578 -7.44 -6.06 31.39
N VAL A 579 -6.31 -6.75 31.53
CA VAL A 579 -5.18 -6.33 32.38
C VAL A 579 -3.87 -6.52 31.62
N PHE A 580 -3.06 -5.45 31.57
CA PHE A 580 -1.77 -5.41 30.90
C PHE A 580 -0.67 -4.86 31.84
N PRO A 581 0.53 -5.46 31.88
CA PRO A 581 0.81 -6.81 31.38
C PRO A 581 0.05 -7.86 32.20
N ALA A 582 -0.18 -9.04 31.61
CA ALA A 582 -0.78 -10.17 32.30
C ALA A 582 0.09 -10.60 33.50
N VAL A 583 -0.54 -10.82 34.66
CA VAL A 583 0.13 -11.31 35.86
C VAL A 583 0.14 -12.84 35.82
N ILE A 584 1.19 -13.40 35.21
CA ILE A 584 1.35 -14.85 34.98
C ILE A 584 2.79 -15.29 35.23
N GLU A 585 2.99 -16.61 35.37
CA GLU A 585 4.32 -17.20 35.53
C GLU A 585 5.21 -16.92 34.29
N PRO A 586 6.50 -16.57 34.48
CA PRO A 586 7.41 -16.25 33.37
C PRO A 586 7.50 -17.34 32.29
N ALA A 587 7.51 -18.61 32.70
CA ALA A 587 7.56 -19.74 31.75
C ALA A 587 6.32 -19.80 30.84
N VAL A 588 5.15 -19.46 31.39
CA VAL A 588 3.89 -19.39 30.62
C VAL A 588 3.93 -18.20 29.66
N ALA A 589 4.43 -17.05 30.13
CA ALA A 589 4.62 -15.89 29.27
C ALA A 589 5.54 -16.19 28.08
N ASP A 590 6.68 -16.85 28.32
CA ASP A 590 7.62 -17.25 27.27
C ASP A 590 7.00 -18.23 26.26
N GLU A 591 6.13 -19.14 26.71
CA GLU A 591 5.42 -20.07 25.84
C GLU A 591 4.36 -19.36 24.97
N LEU A 592 3.60 -18.43 25.54
CA LEU A 592 2.63 -17.60 24.82
C LEU A 592 3.34 -16.76 23.74
N LEU A 593 4.44 -16.09 24.10
CA LEU A 593 5.23 -15.28 23.17
C LEU A 593 5.83 -16.12 22.04
N ARG A 594 6.41 -17.28 22.34
CA ARG A 594 6.96 -18.18 21.31
C ARG A 594 5.88 -18.69 20.36
N THR A 595 4.71 -19.04 20.89
CA THR A 595 3.58 -19.53 20.09
C THR A 595 3.06 -18.42 19.17
N ALA A 596 2.83 -17.21 19.71
CA ALA A 596 2.38 -16.07 18.93
C ALA A 596 3.38 -15.71 17.80
N ARG A 597 4.68 -15.67 18.09
CA ARG A 597 5.73 -15.38 17.09
C ARG A 597 5.71 -16.37 15.93
N ARG A 598 5.65 -17.67 16.22
CA ARG A 598 5.57 -18.71 15.18
C ARG A 598 4.29 -18.59 14.36
N ALA A 599 3.18 -18.33 15.02
CA ALA A 599 1.87 -18.21 14.37
C ALA A 599 1.81 -16.99 13.45
N VAL A 600 2.28 -15.82 13.91
CA VAL A 600 2.36 -14.60 13.09
C VAL A 600 3.29 -14.80 11.89
N ALA A 601 4.45 -15.42 12.08
CA ALA A 601 5.36 -15.71 10.97
C ALA A 601 4.71 -16.59 9.88
N ALA A 602 3.87 -17.54 10.27
CA ALA A 602 3.13 -18.40 9.34
C ALA A 602 2.10 -17.66 8.48
N THR A 603 1.65 -16.47 8.91
CA THR A 603 0.70 -15.65 8.12
C THR A 603 1.37 -14.82 7.04
N GLY A 604 2.70 -14.64 7.10
CA GLY A 604 3.44 -13.77 6.19
C GLY A 604 3.40 -12.28 6.56
N VAL A 605 2.79 -11.89 7.68
CA VAL A 605 2.86 -10.51 8.19
C VAL A 605 4.30 -10.19 8.63
N ARG A 606 4.83 -9.07 8.14
CA ARG A 606 6.23 -8.63 8.35
C ARG A 606 6.38 -7.30 9.07
N THR A 607 5.41 -6.41 8.93
CA THR A 607 5.51 -5.03 9.42
C THR A 607 4.21 -4.60 10.07
N GLY A 608 4.31 -3.86 11.18
CA GLY A 608 3.16 -3.30 11.89
C GLY A 608 2.65 -4.18 13.03
N PRO A 609 1.54 -3.77 13.65
CA PRO A 609 0.99 -4.44 14.81
C PRO A 609 0.20 -5.70 14.45
N THR A 610 0.22 -6.68 15.34
CA THR A 610 -0.73 -7.80 15.34
C THR A 610 -1.34 -7.99 16.72
N HIS A 611 -2.61 -8.37 16.74
CA HIS A 611 -3.36 -8.79 17.93
C HIS A 611 -3.64 -10.28 17.80
N THR A 612 -3.01 -11.10 18.65
CA THR A 612 -3.12 -12.56 18.59
C THR A 612 -3.85 -13.08 19.81
N GLU A 613 -4.99 -13.74 19.62
CA GLU A 613 -5.79 -14.32 20.70
C GLU A 613 -5.43 -15.77 20.93
N ILE A 614 -5.23 -16.14 22.19
CA ILE A 614 -4.69 -17.44 22.60
C ILE A 614 -5.47 -17.99 23.79
N LYS A 615 -5.85 -19.27 23.71
CA LYS A 615 -6.37 -20.04 24.85
C LYS A 615 -5.25 -20.91 25.43
N LEU A 616 -5.00 -20.82 26.74
CA LEU A 616 -3.99 -21.62 27.40
C LEU A 616 -4.56 -23.00 27.77
N THR A 617 -4.33 -24.00 26.93
CA THR A 617 -4.87 -25.36 27.15
C THR A 617 -3.88 -26.25 27.91
N PRO A 618 -4.31 -27.40 28.45
CA PRO A 618 -3.39 -28.37 29.06
C PRO A 618 -2.30 -28.90 28.11
N SER A 619 -2.55 -28.90 26.80
CA SER A 619 -1.56 -29.28 25.76
C SER A 619 -0.74 -28.10 25.24
N GLY A 620 -0.84 -26.93 25.89
CA GLY A 620 -0.13 -25.71 25.54
C GLY A 620 -1.02 -24.64 24.89
N PRO A 621 -0.46 -23.46 24.58
CA PRO A 621 -1.16 -22.36 23.94
C PRO A 621 -1.79 -22.73 22.59
N ALA A 622 -3.10 -22.47 22.43
CA ALA A 622 -3.83 -22.66 21.17
C ALA A 622 -4.23 -21.31 20.57
N ILE A 623 -3.87 -21.09 19.30
CA ILE A 623 -4.17 -19.84 18.58
C ILE A 623 -5.66 -19.82 18.20
N VAL A 624 -6.38 -18.81 18.68
CA VAL A 624 -7.78 -18.56 18.35
C VAL A 624 -7.90 -17.63 17.15
N GLU A 625 -7.19 -16.52 17.14
CA GLU A 625 -7.26 -15.52 16.06
C GLU A 625 -5.96 -14.72 15.95
N ILE A 626 -5.64 -14.22 14.75
CA ILE A 626 -4.58 -13.22 14.53
C ILE A 626 -5.18 -12.10 13.68
N ASN A 627 -5.14 -10.88 14.19
CA ASN A 627 -5.58 -9.69 13.45
C ASN A 627 -4.37 -8.79 13.15
N PRO A 628 -4.15 -8.36 11.89
CA PRO A 628 -2.97 -7.58 11.48
C PRO A 628 -3.19 -6.08 11.74
N ARG A 629 -3.62 -5.74 12.96
CA ARG A 629 -3.88 -4.38 13.44
C ARG A 629 -3.66 -4.28 14.95
N LEU A 630 -3.73 -3.06 15.47
CA LEU A 630 -3.78 -2.82 16.91
C LEU A 630 -5.01 -3.46 17.54
N ALA A 631 -4.85 -3.95 18.76
CA ALA A 631 -5.91 -4.54 19.57
C ALA A 631 -7.08 -3.57 19.82
N GLY A 632 -8.29 -4.12 19.97
CA GLY A 632 -9.48 -3.38 20.36
C GLY A 632 -9.53 -3.13 21.87
N GLY A 633 -10.69 -2.74 22.40
CA GLY A 633 -10.92 -2.72 23.84
C GLY A 633 -10.01 -1.80 24.66
N MET A 634 -9.48 -0.74 24.04
CA MET A 634 -8.51 0.19 24.64
C MET A 634 -7.19 -0.44 25.10
N ILE A 635 -6.86 -1.66 24.66
CA ILE A 635 -5.59 -2.32 24.98
C ILE A 635 -4.37 -1.43 24.61
N PRO A 636 -4.34 -0.70 23.46
CA PRO A 636 -3.26 0.25 23.19
C PRO A 636 -3.08 1.34 24.26
N GLU A 637 -4.17 1.80 24.88
CA GLU A 637 -4.09 2.76 25.99
C GLU A 637 -3.60 2.11 27.28
N LEU A 638 -3.96 0.85 27.54
CA LEU A 638 -3.41 0.10 28.69
C LEU A 638 -1.89 -0.02 28.58
N ILE A 639 -1.41 -0.36 27.39
CA ILE A 639 0.02 -0.45 27.09
C ILE A 639 0.70 0.91 27.29
N ARG A 640 0.07 2.00 26.81
CA ARG A 640 0.55 3.37 27.02
C ARG A 640 0.62 3.74 28.51
N TYR A 641 -0.41 3.45 29.31
CA TYR A 641 -0.41 3.75 30.75
C TYR A 641 0.59 2.90 31.54
N ALA A 642 0.81 1.64 31.14
CA ALA A 642 1.72 0.73 31.82
C ALA A 642 3.21 1.01 31.48
N THR A 643 3.50 1.32 30.21
CA THR A 643 4.89 1.35 29.68
C THR A 643 5.34 2.69 29.13
N GLY A 644 4.40 3.59 28.86
CA GLY A 644 4.63 4.84 28.13
C GLY A 644 4.70 4.68 26.61
N ILE A 645 4.62 3.46 26.08
CA ILE A 645 4.69 3.19 24.64
C ILE A 645 3.35 3.52 23.98
N ASP A 646 3.35 4.45 23.04
CA ASP A 646 2.20 4.74 22.18
C ASP A 646 2.23 3.86 20.93
N LEU A 647 1.48 2.75 20.96
CA LEU A 647 1.41 1.82 19.83
C LEU A 647 0.76 2.43 18.58
N LEU A 648 -0.07 3.47 18.74
CA LEU A 648 -0.69 4.15 17.60
C LEU A 648 0.35 4.97 16.86
N GLU A 649 1.18 5.72 17.59
CA GLU A 649 2.35 6.39 17.02
C GLU A 649 3.26 5.40 16.29
N GLN A 650 3.52 4.23 16.88
CA GLN A 650 4.36 3.20 16.24
C GLN A 650 3.75 2.65 14.96
N GLN A 651 2.42 2.43 14.93
CA GLN A 651 1.70 2.05 13.71
C GLN A 651 1.87 3.09 12.62
N LEU A 652 1.74 4.38 12.94
CA LEU A 652 1.87 5.46 11.97
C LEU A 652 3.32 5.56 11.45
N ARG A 653 4.33 5.47 12.33
CA ARG A 653 5.75 5.41 11.93
C ARG A 653 6.00 4.28 10.94
N ALA A 654 5.52 3.08 11.24
CA ALA A 654 5.67 1.94 10.34
C ALA A 654 4.96 2.16 8.99
N ALA A 655 3.76 2.75 9.01
CA ALA A 655 3.01 3.07 7.80
C ALA A 655 3.68 4.14 6.93
N THR A 656 4.45 5.06 7.53
CA THR A 656 5.25 6.07 6.80
C THR A 656 6.64 5.58 6.44
N GLY A 657 7.01 4.33 6.76
CA GLY A 657 8.31 3.74 6.46
C GLY A 657 9.41 4.06 7.47
N SER A 658 9.08 4.73 8.58
CA SER A 658 9.97 5.01 9.69
C SER A 658 10.06 3.79 10.63
N SER A 659 11.24 3.55 11.20
CA SER A 659 11.38 2.50 12.21
C SER A 659 10.52 2.82 13.43
N PRO A 660 9.78 1.85 13.98
CA PRO A 660 9.12 2.03 15.26
C PRO A 660 10.15 2.04 16.41
N GLU A 661 9.76 2.64 17.53
CA GLU A 661 10.56 2.87 18.73
C GLU A 661 9.80 2.32 19.96
N PHE A 662 10.45 1.44 20.72
CA PHE A 662 9.81 0.68 21.80
C PHE A 662 10.52 0.81 23.14
N THR A 663 11.21 1.92 23.40
CA THR A 663 11.87 2.16 24.69
C THR A 663 10.82 2.53 25.74
N PRO A 664 10.55 1.68 26.75
CA PRO A 664 9.61 2.02 27.82
C PRO A 664 10.17 3.17 28.65
N ASN A 665 9.31 4.10 29.07
CA ASN A 665 9.68 5.18 29.99
C ASN A 665 9.02 5.03 31.36
N SER A 666 8.17 4.02 31.53
CA SER A 666 7.57 3.60 32.80
C SER A 666 7.50 2.08 32.90
N ALA A 667 7.32 1.57 34.12
CA ALA A 667 7.05 0.16 34.38
C ALA A 667 5.92 0.06 35.41
N GLY A 668 4.73 -0.31 34.94
CA GLY A 668 3.55 -0.48 35.77
C GLY A 668 2.54 -1.42 35.13
N TYR A 669 1.32 -1.38 35.64
CA TYR A 669 0.19 -2.20 35.22
C TYR A 669 -0.99 -1.28 34.95
N ALA A 670 -1.77 -1.60 33.94
CA ALA A 670 -3.01 -0.93 33.62
C ALA A 670 -4.09 -1.94 33.26
N GLY A 671 -5.34 -1.59 33.52
CA GLY A 671 -6.47 -2.44 33.20
C GLY A 671 -7.71 -1.64 32.90
N ILE A 672 -8.66 -2.32 32.26
CA ILE A 672 -9.96 -1.77 31.90
C ILE A 672 -11.07 -2.67 32.41
N GLN A 673 -12.14 -2.07 32.93
CA GLN A 673 -13.41 -2.72 33.21
C GLN A 673 -14.47 -2.11 32.29
N PHE A 674 -15.14 -2.92 31.47
CA PHE A 674 -16.28 -2.48 30.68
C PHE A 674 -17.55 -2.42 31.53
N LEU A 675 -18.39 -1.43 31.22
CA LEU A 675 -19.72 -1.29 31.82
C LEU A 675 -20.72 -2.08 30.96
N LEU A 676 -21.44 -2.99 31.58
CA LEU A 676 -22.35 -3.92 30.91
C LEU A 676 -23.73 -3.80 31.53
N ALA A 677 -24.78 -3.80 30.70
CA ALA A 677 -26.14 -3.76 31.21
C ALA A 677 -26.47 -5.07 31.96
N PRO A 678 -26.94 -5.01 33.22
CA PRO A 678 -27.32 -6.21 33.97
C PRO A 678 -28.64 -6.83 33.48
N ALA A 679 -29.48 -6.05 32.79
CA ALA A 679 -30.77 -6.46 32.27
C ALA A 679 -31.11 -5.73 30.96
N ALA A 680 -32.17 -6.16 30.29
CA ALA A 680 -32.72 -5.45 29.15
C ALA A 680 -33.75 -4.38 29.58
N GLY A 681 -33.79 -3.27 28.86
CA GLY A 681 -34.69 -2.15 29.13
C GLY A 681 -34.16 -0.84 28.57
N THR A 682 -34.75 0.28 28.98
CA THR A 682 -34.34 1.62 28.57
C THR A 682 -33.34 2.19 29.59
N LEU A 683 -32.14 2.58 29.13
CA LEU A 683 -31.11 3.19 29.98
C LEU A 683 -31.52 4.63 30.34
N HIS A 684 -31.68 4.95 31.63
CA HIS A 684 -31.95 6.32 32.07
C HIS A 684 -30.68 7.11 32.35
N ALA A 685 -29.76 6.52 33.13
CA ALA A 685 -28.54 7.17 33.55
C ALA A 685 -27.46 6.15 33.94
N ILE A 686 -26.21 6.61 33.94
CA ILE A 686 -25.10 5.94 34.63
C ILE A 686 -24.55 6.95 35.64
N ASP A 687 -24.93 6.78 36.91
CA ASP A 687 -24.56 7.69 37.98
C ASP A 687 -23.23 7.31 38.63
N GLY A 688 -22.60 8.26 39.33
CA GLY A 688 -21.39 8.00 40.12
C GLY A 688 -20.07 8.14 39.39
N VAL A 689 -20.07 8.57 38.12
CA VAL A 689 -18.86 8.83 37.32
C VAL A 689 -17.83 9.67 38.08
N ALA A 690 -18.24 10.83 38.61
CA ALA A 690 -17.34 11.71 39.35
C ALA A 690 -16.80 11.11 40.67
N ARG A 691 -17.50 10.15 41.28
CA ARG A 691 -17.01 9.42 42.46
C ARG A 691 -15.97 8.39 42.05
N ALA A 692 -16.23 7.63 40.99
CA ALA A 692 -15.30 6.67 40.42
C ALA A 692 -13.99 7.34 39.95
N GLU A 693 -14.07 8.50 39.31
CA GLU A 693 -12.89 9.28 38.86
C GLU A 693 -11.98 9.75 40.01
N ARG A 694 -12.52 9.92 41.22
CA ARG A 694 -11.73 10.36 42.39
C ARG A 694 -10.96 9.22 43.07
N ILE A 695 -11.20 7.96 42.67
CA ILE A 695 -10.51 6.83 43.27
C ILE A 695 -9.02 6.86 42.85
N PRO A 696 -8.07 6.85 43.80
CA PRO A 696 -6.65 6.81 43.47
C PRO A 696 -6.30 5.62 42.57
N GLY A 697 -5.64 5.92 41.45
CA GLY A 697 -5.25 4.95 40.42
C GLY A 697 -6.24 4.84 39.26
N VAL A 698 -7.42 5.46 39.32
CA VAL A 698 -8.31 5.59 38.15
C VAL A 698 -7.77 6.68 37.23
N GLU A 699 -7.57 6.32 35.96
CA GLU A 699 -7.08 7.23 34.91
C GLU A 699 -8.21 7.84 34.10
N ARG A 700 -9.27 7.06 33.86
CA ARG A 700 -10.39 7.49 33.03
C ARG A 700 -11.66 6.71 33.32
N VAL A 701 -12.77 7.40 33.42
CA VAL A 701 -14.12 6.83 33.35
C VAL A 701 -14.78 7.39 32.09
N THR A 702 -15.42 6.53 31.29
CA THR A 702 -16.07 6.96 30.05
C THR A 702 -17.40 6.25 29.90
N VAL A 703 -18.47 7.02 29.75
CA VAL A 703 -19.80 6.52 29.42
C VAL A 703 -20.04 6.81 27.94
N THR A 704 -20.23 5.75 27.15
CA THR A 704 -20.50 5.85 25.71
C THR A 704 -21.96 5.64 25.37
N ALA A 705 -22.74 5.02 26.27
CA ALA A 705 -24.18 4.87 26.10
C ALA A 705 -24.92 6.20 26.26
N ILE A 706 -26.06 6.32 25.59
CA ILE A 706 -26.87 7.52 25.57
C ILE A 706 -28.12 7.28 26.41
N ALA A 707 -28.45 8.19 27.32
CA ALA A 707 -29.71 8.13 28.07
C ALA A 707 -30.92 8.09 27.12
N GLY A 708 -31.89 7.24 27.44
CA GLY A 708 -33.06 6.92 26.63
C GLY A 708 -32.84 5.81 25.59
N SER A 709 -31.64 5.23 25.46
CA SER A 709 -31.39 4.13 24.53
C SER A 709 -31.84 2.78 25.10
N GLU A 710 -32.35 1.90 24.24
CA GLU A 710 -32.56 0.49 24.58
C GLU A 710 -31.23 -0.23 24.80
N VAL A 711 -31.12 -0.94 25.92
CA VAL A 711 -29.96 -1.74 26.32
C VAL A 711 -30.37 -3.18 26.62
N ARG A 712 -29.40 -4.08 26.62
CA ARG A 712 -29.60 -5.51 26.86
C ARG A 712 -28.37 -6.15 27.47
N VAL A 713 -28.57 -7.33 28.06
CA VAL A 713 -27.45 -8.21 28.43
C VAL A 713 -26.55 -8.42 27.21
N PRO A 714 -25.23 -8.21 27.33
CA PRO A 714 -24.33 -8.08 26.19
C PRO A 714 -24.23 -9.37 25.36
N ARG A 715 -24.32 -9.22 24.05
CA ARG A 715 -24.15 -10.30 23.05
C ARG A 715 -22.95 -10.06 22.14
N ASN A 716 -22.47 -8.83 22.03
CA ASN A 716 -21.26 -8.47 21.31
C ASN A 716 -20.61 -7.21 21.91
N ALA A 717 -19.49 -6.76 21.33
CA ALA A 717 -18.76 -5.60 21.82
C ALA A 717 -19.53 -4.27 21.73
N TYR A 718 -20.58 -4.17 20.91
CA TYR A 718 -21.38 -2.95 20.74
C TYR A 718 -22.42 -2.75 21.86
N ASP A 719 -22.70 -3.78 22.66
CA ASP A 719 -23.62 -3.68 23.81
C ASP A 719 -22.90 -3.10 25.07
N ARG A 720 -21.62 -2.71 24.97
CA ARG A 720 -20.86 -2.08 26.07
C ARG A 720 -21.32 -0.65 26.29
N LEU A 721 -21.58 -0.28 27.55
CA LEU A 721 -22.13 1.03 27.90
C LEU A 721 -21.05 2.10 28.17
N GLY A 722 -19.81 1.67 28.33
CA GLY A 722 -18.70 2.51 28.72
C GLY A 722 -17.57 1.68 29.32
N TYR A 723 -16.63 2.33 29.99
CA TYR A 723 -15.51 1.67 30.66
C TYR A 723 -14.86 2.52 31.75
N VAL A 724 -14.10 1.85 32.62
CA VAL A 724 -13.15 2.44 33.57
C VAL A 724 -11.75 1.94 33.25
N ILE A 725 -10.76 2.82 33.16
CA ILE A 725 -9.34 2.48 33.07
C ILE A 725 -8.64 2.87 34.37
N ALA A 726 -7.83 1.96 34.90
CA ALA A 726 -7.01 2.19 36.08
C ALA A 726 -5.56 1.74 35.85
N ARG A 727 -4.65 2.28 36.67
CA ARG A 727 -3.23 1.88 36.72
C ARG A 727 -2.74 1.61 38.13
N HIS A 728 -1.67 0.84 38.24
CA HIS A 728 -1.00 0.54 39.49
C HIS A 728 0.48 0.16 39.25
N ASP A 729 1.35 0.39 40.23
CA ASP A 729 2.81 0.15 40.06
C ASP A 729 3.22 -1.29 40.42
N ARG A 730 2.32 -2.06 41.04
CA ARG A 730 2.55 -3.44 41.49
C ARG A 730 1.63 -4.45 40.79
N PRO A 731 2.12 -5.67 40.51
CA PRO A 731 1.30 -6.75 39.95
C PRO A 731 0.09 -7.04 40.86
N GLY A 732 -1.07 -7.28 40.25
CA GLY A 732 -2.34 -7.58 40.93
C GLY A 732 -2.99 -6.39 41.66
N GLY A 733 -2.43 -5.18 41.53
CA GLY A 733 -2.97 -3.98 42.18
C GLY A 733 -4.00 -3.20 41.36
N VAL A 734 -4.18 -3.54 40.08
CA VAL A 734 -5.11 -2.86 39.17
C VAL A 734 -6.55 -3.31 39.43
N GLU A 735 -6.77 -4.60 39.62
CA GLU A 735 -8.08 -5.21 39.78
C GLU A 735 -8.84 -4.62 40.99
N PRO A 736 -8.25 -4.47 42.18
CA PRO A 736 -8.93 -3.83 43.32
C PRO A 736 -9.30 -2.36 43.06
N VAL A 737 -8.53 -1.64 42.23
CA VAL A 737 -8.86 -0.25 41.84
C VAL A 737 -10.08 -0.25 40.93
N LEU A 738 -10.10 -1.13 39.92
CA LEU A 738 -11.23 -1.29 39.01
C LEU A 738 -12.50 -1.73 39.75
N ASP A 739 -12.39 -2.67 40.69
CA ASP A 739 -13.54 -3.17 41.47
C ASP A 739 -14.17 -2.05 42.31
N ARG A 740 -13.35 -1.23 42.98
CA ARG A 740 -13.84 -0.07 43.74
C ARG A 740 -14.50 0.97 42.83
N ALA A 741 -13.92 1.23 41.65
CA ALA A 741 -14.47 2.18 40.71
C ALA A 741 -15.78 1.71 40.07
N ALA A 742 -15.88 0.43 39.73
CA ALA A 742 -17.11 -0.16 39.25
C ALA A 742 -18.22 -0.13 40.30
N ALA A 743 -17.89 -0.32 41.58
CA ALA A 743 -18.85 -0.25 42.69
C ALA A 743 -19.44 1.15 42.92
N GLU A 744 -18.77 2.21 42.46
CA GLU A 744 -19.30 3.59 42.53
C GLU A 744 -20.29 3.92 41.41
N LEU A 745 -20.32 3.10 40.35
CA LEU A 745 -21.14 3.32 39.16
C LEU A 745 -22.46 2.57 39.26
N ASP A 746 -23.57 3.31 39.14
CA ASP A 746 -24.92 2.75 39.17
C ASP A 746 -25.58 2.87 37.79
N ILE A 747 -26.00 1.74 37.21
CA ILE A 747 -26.60 1.66 35.87
C ILE A 747 -28.12 1.59 36.04
N VAL A 748 -28.79 2.71 35.80
CA VAL A 748 -30.23 2.86 36.00
C VAL A 748 -30.97 2.46 34.72
N ILE A 749 -31.66 1.31 34.76
CA ILE A 749 -32.44 0.77 33.64
C ILE A 749 -33.91 0.66 34.04
N GLU A 750 -34.80 1.22 33.23
CA GLU A 750 -36.24 0.96 33.33
C GLU A 750 -36.58 -0.29 32.52
N ALA A 751 -37.19 -1.28 33.17
CA ALA A 751 -37.51 -2.54 32.52
C ALA A 751 -38.59 -2.35 31.44
N SER A 752 -38.30 -2.81 30.22
CA SER A 752 -39.32 -2.89 29.17
C SER A 752 -40.44 -3.85 29.59
N PRO A 753 -41.73 -3.50 29.45
CA PRO A 753 -42.82 -4.43 29.76
C PRO A 753 -42.67 -5.67 28.87
N VAL A 754 -42.61 -6.84 29.51
CA VAL A 754 -42.47 -8.13 28.83
C VAL A 754 -43.59 -8.28 27.80
N PRO A 755 -43.29 -8.51 26.50
CA PRO A 755 -44.33 -8.88 25.55
C PRO A 755 -44.96 -10.19 26.03
N VAL A 756 -46.26 -10.17 26.29
CA VAL A 756 -47.03 -11.38 26.58
C VAL A 756 -47.09 -12.21 25.30
N ARG A 757 -46.15 -13.16 25.19
CA ARG A 757 -46.01 -14.31 24.27
C ARG A 757 -46.19 -14.10 22.77
#